data_AF-A0A2H0YA10-F1
#
_entry.id   AF-A0A2H0YA10-F1
#
_cell.length_a   1.000
_cell.length_b   1.000
_cell.length_c   1.000
_cell.angle_alpha   90.00
_cell.angle_beta   90.00
_cell.angle_gamma   90.00
#
_symmetry.space_group_name_H-M   'P 1'
#
loop_
_entity.id
_entity.type
_entity.pdbx_description
1 polymer ?
#
loop_
_entity_poly.entity_id
_entity_poly.type
_entity_poly.pdbx_seq_one_letter_code
_entity_poly.pdbx_strand_id
1 'polypeptide(L)'
;MNYKYAKILIVSLLFFFAFGVSAQTVESCASLYEAHANIIDKYDSNQDGKIFLQESYTAVSAWFEYGYTDNDLLGLLKFARQGCVIPSFENDPASGTLSASAIQAAVGETITLTVTGKDNDGLQNLWAYYQGSWHNKTVQGTTASATFAFSESKVGTYTYKGYVYGSQPSGIKETAWTEPSSVKVTVVVPIQACTDSDGGISEYVHGNVEKDNGTFYDACQSATKLKEWYCTDSGVSDYKSIICENGCVDGVCKKDSGNDSTTGVVCIDSDDGRDYYTYGNVKHADGRLITYDICEGDLLKENYCDNGYYAYEWHKCANGCEDGVCLKQDCQYYYWFDNNTTTCGYKQFCGAFVYYGLRTFETRNECEDALPQVPSYDLASGTLSVSSAIVEPGENITLTITGQDDNGLYALLAYYKGEWHKELVQGLSADATFTFSESQEGTYPYFGYVYGKTQSGNLEFNWTEPKMVMVTVRGDIIQLDEPDLIISSVSTNPSSLTTADEVDFRITIKNIGDQQMPAVSGGIITKVSSASMSAGSRICDAMTTRLKAGESATIDCSIAQKLSKGSHNFTFLVDSSNRLAESNESNNQFSKIVQVSSGVAVQNDPISGTFSTSANSVTAGNSFTLKVAAQDDQGVDKIKIYYKGAWHTFECEGQQISCVKSQTISESSAGTYPYYAKVYGYDLNGNSESNNTNPSYVRVVVSASIAATCTDSDGGANYSVKGSSSSSVSGVEGRIDCCKLEYSTNMGDSVNHIGPGGGACVSTGPYLYEAICGTDGNPTTVVYQCPNGCKDGVCVSGTNAAQKKGELSLMVASIQALIENLLKSLQEMKR
;
A
#
# COMPACT_ATOMS: atom_id res chain seq x y z
N MET A 1 56.38 -41.68 -75.99
CA MET A 1 56.68 -41.12 -74.65
C MET A 1 55.36 -41.03 -73.90
N ASN A 2 55.31 -41.66 -72.74
CA ASN A 2 54.07 -42.11 -72.12
C ASN A 2 53.27 -40.96 -71.49
N TYR A 3 52.00 -40.87 -71.87
CA TYR A 3 50.98 -39.94 -71.34
C TYR A 3 50.92 -39.92 -69.80
N LYS A 4 51.29 -41.04 -69.14
CA LYS A 4 51.44 -41.17 -67.68
C LYS A 4 52.57 -40.31 -67.08
N TYR A 5 53.69 -40.12 -67.78
CA TYR A 5 54.81 -39.30 -67.28
C TYR A 5 54.53 -37.81 -67.45
N ALA A 6 53.79 -37.41 -68.48
CA ALA A 6 53.30 -36.04 -68.64
C ALA A 6 52.29 -35.67 -67.54
N LYS A 7 51.40 -36.61 -67.15
CA LYS A 7 50.48 -36.44 -66.00
C LYS A 7 51.22 -36.19 -64.68
N ILE A 8 52.26 -36.96 -64.38
CA ILE A 8 53.03 -36.80 -63.13
C ILE A 8 53.84 -35.48 -63.13
N LEU A 9 54.43 -35.11 -64.28
CA LEU A 9 55.19 -33.86 -64.40
C LEU A 9 54.29 -32.62 -64.26
N ILE A 10 53.11 -32.61 -64.89
CA ILE A 10 52.17 -31.47 -64.84
C ILE A 10 51.54 -31.32 -63.46
N VAL A 11 51.16 -32.43 -62.81
CA VAL A 11 50.67 -32.41 -61.42
C VAL A 11 51.75 -31.88 -60.48
N SER A 12 53.01 -32.29 -60.66
CA SER A 12 54.15 -31.81 -59.86
C SER A 12 54.49 -30.33 -60.16
N LEU A 13 54.36 -29.89 -61.42
CA LEU A 13 54.60 -28.50 -61.84
C LEU A 13 53.50 -27.55 -61.36
N LEU A 14 52.23 -27.96 -61.38
CA LEU A 14 51.11 -27.17 -60.82
C LEU A 14 51.20 -27.11 -59.28
N PHE A 15 51.64 -28.20 -58.63
CA PHE A 15 51.98 -28.21 -57.19
C PHE A 15 53.16 -27.29 -56.86
N PHE A 16 54.10 -27.07 -57.77
CA PHE A 16 55.22 -26.15 -57.55
C PHE A 16 54.88 -24.69 -57.91
N PHE A 17 54.09 -24.46 -58.98
CA PHE A 17 53.70 -23.12 -59.43
C PHE A 17 52.66 -22.46 -58.52
N ALA A 18 51.75 -23.23 -57.91
CA ALA A 18 50.80 -22.70 -56.92
C ALA A 18 51.47 -22.21 -55.62
N PHE A 19 52.74 -22.57 -55.38
CA PHE A 19 53.53 -22.18 -54.21
C PHE A 19 54.59 -21.11 -54.52
N GLY A 20 54.71 -20.65 -55.77
CA GLY A 20 55.80 -19.78 -56.20
C GLY A 20 55.42 -18.69 -57.20
N VAL A 21 54.50 -17.77 -56.84
CA VAL A 21 54.37 -16.47 -57.54
C VAL A 21 53.96 -15.38 -56.54
N SER A 22 54.67 -14.25 -56.58
CA SER A 22 54.42 -13.03 -55.82
C SER A 22 53.30 -12.18 -56.41
N ALA A 23 52.55 -11.50 -55.54
CA ALA A 23 51.83 -10.25 -55.78
C ALA A 23 50.79 -10.23 -56.92
N GLN A 24 49.69 -10.97 -56.75
CA GLN A 24 48.38 -10.54 -57.22
C GLN A 24 47.44 -10.52 -56.01
N THR A 25 46.47 -9.60 -56.03
CA THR A 25 45.45 -9.41 -54.99
C THR A 25 44.93 -10.77 -54.53
N VAL A 26 45.14 -11.11 -53.26
CA VAL A 26 44.64 -12.37 -52.70
C VAL A 26 43.11 -12.32 -52.75
N GLU A 27 42.51 -13.07 -53.69
CA GLU A 27 41.06 -13.26 -53.76
C GLU A 27 40.57 -13.82 -52.41
N SER A 28 39.52 -13.21 -51.83
CA SER A 28 38.99 -13.62 -50.52
C SER A 28 38.35 -15.00 -50.60
N CYS A 29 38.32 -15.74 -49.48
CA CYS A 29 37.69 -17.06 -49.41
C CYS A 29 36.24 -17.06 -49.90
N ALA A 30 35.46 -16.02 -49.58
CA ALA A 30 34.10 -15.83 -50.07
C ALA A 30 34.03 -15.73 -51.60
N SER A 31 34.92 -14.93 -52.22
CA SER A 31 34.95 -14.78 -53.69
C SER A 31 35.41 -16.05 -54.42
N LEU A 32 36.34 -16.80 -53.82
CA LEU A 32 36.78 -18.09 -54.33
C LEU A 32 35.68 -19.14 -54.25
N TYR A 33 34.90 -19.14 -53.17
CA TYR A 33 33.75 -20.03 -53.02
C TYR A 33 32.64 -19.68 -54.01
N GLU A 34 32.24 -18.40 -54.11
CA GLU A 34 31.17 -17.97 -55.01
C GLU A 34 31.45 -18.34 -56.49
N ALA A 35 32.69 -18.22 -56.93
CA ALA A 35 33.09 -18.57 -58.28
C ALA A 35 33.22 -20.09 -58.54
N HIS A 36 33.42 -20.91 -57.50
CA HIS A 36 33.84 -22.32 -57.63
C HIS A 36 33.15 -23.30 -56.66
N ALA A 37 31.99 -22.95 -56.09
CA ALA A 37 31.29 -23.76 -55.09
C ALA A 37 30.99 -25.19 -55.58
N ASN A 38 30.64 -25.34 -56.85
CA ASN A 38 30.32 -26.62 -57.50
C ASN A 38 31.43 -27.69 -57.38
N ILE A 39 32.71 -27.29 -57.42
CA ILE A 39 33.84 -28.20 -57.29
C ILE A 39 34.30 -28.27 -55.83
N ILE A 40 34.23 -27.17 -55.08
CA ILE A 40 34.59 -27.13 -53.66
C ILE A 40 33.67 -28.04 -52.85
N ASP A 41 32.35 -27.85 -52.94
CA ASP A 41 31.35 -28.67 -52.23
C ASP A 41 31.43 -30.15 -52.60
N LYS A 42 31.77 -30.45 -53.86
CA LYS A 42 31.84 -31.83 -54.35
C LYS A 42 33.00 -32.61 -53.72
N TYR A 43 34.11 -31.95 -53.41
CA TYR A 43 35.32 -32.59 -52.91
C TYR A 43 35.55 -32.38 -51.41
N ASP A 44 34.68 -31.65 -50.71
CA ASP A 44 34.51 -31.75 -49.26
C ASP A 44 33.79 -33.06 -48.91
N SER A 45 34.56 -34.14 -48.91
CA SER A 45 34.03 -35.52 -48.85
C SER A 45 33.62 -35.95 -47.45
N ASN A 46 34.23 -35.34 -46.44
CA ASN A 46 33.93 -35.51 -45.03
C ASN A 46 32.90 -34.48 -44.51
N GLN A 47 32.49 -33.52 -45.34
CA GLN A 47 31.50 -32.48 -45.03
C GLN A 47 31.90 -31.68 -43.78
N ASP A 48 33.20 -31.37 -43.65
CA ASP A 48 33.72 -30.57 -42.53
C ASP A 48 34.01 -29.11 -42.91
N GLY A 49 33.64 -28.72 -44.12
CA GLY A 49 33.75 -27.38 -44.65
C GLY A 49 35.17 -27.02 -45.08
N LYS A 50 36.14 -27.94 -45.04
CA LYS A 50 37.54 -27.68 -45.44
C LYS A 50 38.00 -28.66 -46.49
N ILE A 51 38.82 -28.17 -47.41
CA ILE A 51 39.47 -29.02 -48.42
C ILE A 51 40.88 -29.33 -47.97
N PHE A 52 41.09 -30.56 -47.50
CA PHE A 52 42.42 -31.01 -47.08
C PHE A 52 43.24 -31.57 -48.23
N LEU A 53 44.49 -31.90 -47.93
CA LEU A 53 45.47 -32.37 -48.91
C LEU A 53 44.98 -33.61 -49.70
N GLN A 54 44.30 -34.54 -49.03
CA GLN A 54 43.80 -35.77 -49.64
C GLN A 54 42.64 -35.51 -50.63
N GLU A 55 41.79 -34.55 -50.32
CA GLU A 55 40.67 -34.12 -51.16
C GLU A 55 41.16 -33.31 -52.36
N SER A 56 42.16 -32.46 -52.13
CA SER A 56 42.88 -31.75 -53.21
C SER A 56 43.52 -32.73 -54.19
N TYR A 57 44.14 -33.82 -53.70
CA TYR A 57 44.70 -34.86 -54.58
C TYR A 57 43.62 -35.61 -55.38
N THR A 58 42.48 -35.87 -54.76
CA THR A 58 41.33 -36.50 -55.41
C THR A 58 40.77 -35.60 -56.52
N ALA A 59 40.62 -34.29 -56.25
CA ALA A 59 40.17 -33.30 -57.23
C ALA A 59 41.13 -33.17 -58.43
N VAL A 60 42.44 -33.10 -58.18
CA VAL A 60 43.48 -33.04 -59.24
C VAL A 60 43.49 -34.31 -60.10
N SER A 61 43.27 -35.47 -59.48
CA SER A 61 43.22 -36.75 -60.19
C SER A 61 41.99 -36.86 -61.10
N ALA A 62 40.83 -36.37 -60.61
CA ALA A 62 39.57 -36.39 -61.33
C ALA A 62 39.43 -35.29 -62.40
N TRP A 63 40.13 -34.16 -62.26
CA TRP A 63 40.16 -33.07 -63.26
C TRP A 63 40.53 -33.57 -64.67
N PHE A 64 41.45 -34.54 -64.77
CA PHE A 64 41.85 -35.15 -66.04
C PHE A 64 40.79 -36.07 -66.68
N GLU A 65 39.78 -36.51 -65.93
CA GLU A 65 38.81 -37.52 -66.38
C GLU A 65 37.38 -36.97 -66.54
N TYR A 66 37.03 -35.87 -65.85
CA TYR A 66 35.63 -35.43 -65.70
C TYR A 66 35.31 -34.01 -66.20
N GLY A 67 36.20 -33.34 -66.93
CA GLY A 67 35.85 -32.15 -67.73
C GLY A 67 35.65 -30.83 -66.97
N TYR A 68 36.29 -30.65 -65.82
CA TYR A 68 36.34 -29.36 -65.11
C TYR A 68 37.30 -28.38 -65.79
N THR A 69 37.03 -27.09 -65.69
CA THR A 69 37.94 -26.08 -66.26
C THR A 69 39.20 -25.94 -65.43
N ASP A 70 40.31 -25.55 -66.07
CA ASP A 70 41.57 -25.24 -65.38
C ASP A 70 41.37 -24.17 -64.29
N ASN A 71 40.41 -23.26 -64.51
CA ASN A 71 40.05 -22.21 -63.59
C ASN A 71 39.38 -22.74 -62.31
N ASP A 72 38.50 -23.75 -62.42
CA ASP A 72 37.82 -24.36 -61.27
C ASP A 72 38.76 -25.17 -60.39
N LEU A 73 39.67 -25.95 -61.00
CA LEU A 73 40.68 -26.67 -60.24
C LEU A 73 41.62 -25.69 -59.52
N LEU A 74 42.03 -24.61 -60.20
CA LEU A 74 42.87 -23.58 -59.60
C LEU A 74 42.15 -22.85 -58.46
N GLY A 75 40.85 -22.58 -58.60
CA GLY A 75 39.99 -22.03 -57.56
C GLY A 75 39.94 -22.90 -56.31
N LEU A 76 39.68 -24.20 -56.46
CA LEU A 76 39.68 -25.18 -55.36
C LEU A 76 41.04 -25.26 -54.65
N LEU A 77 42.14 -25.31 -55.42
CA LEU A 77 43.48 -25.37 -54.82
C LEU A 77 43.86 -24.07 -54.11
N LYS A 78 43.46 -22.91 -54.63
CA LYS A 78 43.60 -21.62 -53.93
C LYS A 78 42.80 -21.60 -52.64
N PHE A 79 41.57 -22.10 -52.66
CA PHE A 79 40.68 -22.19 -51.49
C PHE A 79 41.29 -23.08 -50.39
N ALA A 80 41.75 -24.28 -50.75
CA ALA A 80 42.45 -25.20 -49.85
C ALA A 80 43.75 -24.60 -49.28
N ARG A 81 44.58 -23.97 -50.13
CA ARG A 81 45.86 -23.37 -49.73
C ARG A 81 45.68 -22.22 -48.74
N GLN A 82 44.63 -21.42 -48.90
CA GLN A 82 44.33 -20.30 -48.02
C GLN A 82 43.72 -20.74 -46.68
N GLY A 83 43.45 -22.04 -46.50
CA GLY A 83 42.77 -22.54 -45.31
C GLY A 83 41.32 -22.06 -45.21
N CYS A 84 40.69 -21.75 -46.34
CA CYS A 84 39.32 -21.27 -46.41
C CYS A 84 38.35 -22.35 -45.92
N VAL A 85 37.23 -21.89 -45.34
CA VAL A 85 36.11 -22.72 -44.90
C VAL A 85 34.91 -22.40 -45.77
N ILE A 86 34.15 -23.42 -46.18
CA ILE A 86 32.91 -23.27 -46.93
C ILE A 86 31.97 -22.37 -46.10
N PRO A 87 31.35 -21.31 -46.66
CA PRO A 87 30.59 -20.33 -45.90
C PRO A 87 29.49 -20.90 -45.00
N SER A 88 28.87 -22.04 -45.35
CA SER A 88 27.90 -22.73 -44.48
C SER A 88 28.52 -23.41 -43.25
N PHE A 89 29.83 -23.29 -43.04
CA PHE A 89 30.60 -23.80 -41.91
C PHE A 89 31.44 -22.70 -41.23
N GLU A 90 31.40 -21.45 -41.73
CA GLU A 90 31.94 -20.30 -41.01
C GLU A 90 30.94 -19.85 -39.95
N ASN A 91 31.33 -19.92 -38.68
CA ASN A 91 30.50 -19.48 -37.56
C ASN A 91 30.43 -17.95 -37.52
N ASP A 92 29.23 -17.38 -37.69
CA ASP A 92 29.00 -15.96 -37.46
C ASP A 92 28.54 -15.71 -36.01
N PRO A 93 29.32 -15.02 -35.16
CA PRO A 93 28.95 -14.91 -33.76
C PRO A 93 27.60 -14.20 -33.58
N ALA A 94 26.73 -14.80 -32.77
CA ALA A 94 25.50 -14.20 -32.33
C ALA A 94 25.73 -12.77 -31.83
N SER A 95 24.79 -11.89 -32.13
CA SER A 95 24.85 -10.49 -31.72
C SER A 95 23.47 -10.02 -31.28
N GLY A 96 23.40 -8.93 -30.53
CA GLY A 96 22.11 -8.35 -30.18
C GLY A 96 22.19 -6.95 -29.62
N THR A 97 21.02 -6.34 -29.44
CA THR A 97 20.84 -5.01 -28.86
C THR A 97 19.87 -5.07 -27.69
N LEU A 98 20.06 -4.16 -26.73
CA LEU A 98 19.19 -3.97 -25.58
C LEU A 98 18.76 -2.51 -25.51
N SER A 99 17.46 -2.29 -25.36
CA SER A 99 16.88 -0.97 -25.07
C SER A 99 15.83 -1.06 -23.98
N ALA A 100 15.59 0.06 -23.30
CA ALA A 100 14.47 0.24 -22.37
C ALA A 100 13.48 1.25 -22.97
N SER A 101 12.20 1.12 -22.64
CA SER A 101 11.14 2.04 -23.06
C SER A 101 11.38 3.48 -22.62
N ALA A 102 12.07 3.68 -21.49
CA ALA A 102 12.46 4.98 -20.97
C ALA A 102 13.77 4.87 -20.18
N ILE A 103 14.49 5.99 -20.06
CA ILE A 103 15.69 6.14 -19.21
C ILE A 103 15.34 6.57 -17.77
N GLN A 104 14.09 6.98 -17.55
CA GLN A 104 13.53 7.39 -16.28
C GLN A 104 12.07 6.91 -16.19
N ALA A 105 11.63 6.44 -15.03
CA ALA A 105 10.27 5.95 -14.79
C ALA A 105 9.79 6.31 -13.37
N ALA A 106 8.48 6.41 -13.14
CA ALA A 106 7.91 6.57 -11.81
C ALA A 106 7.85 5.22 -11.04
N VAL A 107 7.81 5.27 -9.71
CA VAL A 107 7.58 4.06 -8.88
C VAL A 107 6.26 3.40 -9.31
N GLY A 108 6.31 2.11 -9.65
CA GLY A 108 5.16 1.35 -10.16
C GLY A 108 4.87 1.51 -11.65
N GLU A 109 5.53 2.42 -12.37
CA GLU A 109 5.38 2.56 -13.82
C GLU A 109 5.99 1.35 -14.56
N THR A 110 5.36 0.95 -15.67
CA THR A 110 5.79 -0.21 -16.45
C THR A 110 7.00 0.14 -17.32
N ILE A 111 8.14 -0.50 -17.02
CA ILE A 111 9.36 -0.47 -17.83
C ILE A 111 9.33 -1.67 -18.78
N THR A 112 9.55 -1.42 -20.07
CA THR A 112 9.67 -2.48 -21.08
C THR A 112 11.10 -2.56 -21.60
N LEU A 113 11.78 -3.68 -21.38
CA LEU A 113 13.05 -3.99 -22.03
C LEU A 113 12.81 -4.69 -23.36
N THR A 114 13.53 -4.27 -24.39
CA THR A 114 13.53 -4.92 -25.71
C THR A 114 14.91 -5.49 -26.00
N VAL A 115 14.98 -6.80 -26.19
CA VAL A 115 16.20 -7.51 -26.63
C VAL A 115 15.98 -7.94 -28.07
N THR A 116 16.89 -7.59 -28.97
CA THR A 116 16.88 -8.05 -30.35
C THR A 116 18.14 -8.84 -30.62
N GLY A 117 18.01 -10.07 -31.10
CA GLY A 117 19.14 -10.92 -31.49
C GLY A 117 19.24 -11.06 -33.00
N LYS A 118 20.46 -11.32 -33.48
CA LYS A 118 20.77 -11.70 -34.85
C LYS A 118 21.88 -12.75 -34.88
N ASP A 119 21.69 -13.77 -35.69
CA ASP A 119 22.61 -14.88 -35.90
C ASP A 119 22.18 -15.60 -37.18
N ASN A 120 23.07 -15.73 -38.18
CA ASN A 120 22.69 -16.33 -39.47
C ASN A 120 22.57 -17.86 -39.38
N ASP A 121 23.18 -18.49 -38.38
CA ASP A 121 23.12 -19.92 -38.09
C ASP A 121 21.89 -20.29 -37.21
N GLY A 122 21.27 -19.29 -36.59
CA GLY A 122 19.91 -19.36 -36.05
C GLY A 122 19.79 -19.10 -34.55
N LEU A 123 18.84 -18.24 -34.18
CA LEU A 123 18.60 -17.85 -32.80
C LEU A 123 17.79 -18.88 -32.03
N GLN A 124 18.11 -19.02 -30.73
CA GLN A 124 17.38 -19.89 -29.82
C GLN A 124 16.68 -19.12 -28.70
N ASN A 125 17.37 -18.23 -27.98
CA ASN A 125 16.79 -17.53 -26.84
C ASN A 125 17.30 -16.09 -26.72
N LEU A 126 16.41 -15.19 -26.32
CA LEU A 126 16.73 -13.81 -25.95
C LEU A 126 16.49 -13.64 -24.45
N TRP A 127 17.46 -13.09 -23.74
CA TRP A 127 17.48 -13.01 -22.28
C TRP A 127 17.59 -11.56 -21.82
N ALA A 128 16.83 -11.20 -20.78
CA ALA A 128 16.92 -9.93 -20.08
C ALA A 128 17.07 -10.18 -18.57
N TYR A 129 17.93 -9.41 -17.91
CA TYR A 129 18.12 -9.45 -16.46
C TYR A 129 17.47 -8.23 -15.81
N TYR A 130 16.48 -8.46 -14.96
CA TYR A 130 15.78 -7.44 -14.18
C TYR A 130 15.25 -8.06 -12.88
N GLN A 131 14.97 -7.23 -11.86
CA GLN A 131 14.43 -7.67 -10.55
C GLN A 131 15.21 -8.82 -9.87
N GLY A 132 16.52 -8.93 -10.13
CA GLY A 132 17.38 -9.95 -9.52
C GLY A 132 17.40 -11.32 -10.22
N SER A 133 16.69 -11.48 -11.33
CA SER A 133 16.62 -12.74 -12.07
C SER A 133 16.79 -12.56 -13.58
N TRP A 134 17.20 -13.64 -14.22
CA TRP A 134 17.24 -13.74 -15.68
C TRP A 134 15.91 -14.27 -16.21
N HIS A 135 15.33 -13.54 -17.16
CA HIS A 135 14.12 -13.92 -17.88
C HIS A 135 14.46 -14.12 -19.35
N ASN A 136 13.88 -15.14 -19.98
CA ASN A 136 14.15 -15.43 -21.39
C ASN A 136 12.90 -15.74 -22.18
N LYS A 137 12.99 -15.54 -23.49
CA LYS A 137 12.00 -15.99 -24.47
C LYS A 137 12.70 -16.81 -25.54
N THR A 138 12.17 -17.99 -25.85
CA THR A 138 12.61 -18.81 -26.97
C THR A 138 12.17 -18.14 -28.27
N VAL A 139 13.08 -18.04 -29.22
CA VAL A 139 12.87 -17.47 -30.56
C VAL A 139 13.38 -18.46 -31.62
N GLN A 140 13.03 -18.23 -32.88
CA GLN A 140 13.49 -19.01 -34.02
C GLN A 140 13.78 -18.07 -35.19
N GLY A 141 14.56 -18.56 -36.16
CA GLY A 141 14.99 -17.78 -37.32
C GLY A 141 16.31 -17.04 -37.06
N THR A 142 16.74 -16.23 -38.03
CA THR A 142 18.06 -15.58 -38.00
C THR A 142 18.06 -14.17 -37.40
N THR A 143 16.88 -13.62 -37.12
CA THR A 143 16.70 -12.33 -36.43
C THR A 143 15.37 -12.34 -35.69
N ALA A 144 15.37 -11.95 -34.41
CA ALA A 144 14.16 -11.93 -33.58
C ALA A 144 14.27 -10.88 -32.48
N SER A 145 13.12 -10.39 -32.00
CA SER A 145 13.03 -9.46 -30.87
C SER A 145 12.08 -10.00 -29.80
N ALA A 146 12.42 -9.74 -28.54
CA ALA A 146 11.64 -10.10 -27.37
C ALA A 146 11.50 -8.89 -26.43
N THR A 147 10.29 -8.67 -25.93
CA THR A 147 10.00 -7.63 -24.94
C THR A 147 9.71 -8.23 -23.56
N PHE A 148 10.14 -7.52 -22.51
CA PHE A 148 9.96 -7.89 -21.11
C PHE A 148 9.42 -6.69 -20.34
N ALA A 149 8.19 -6.78 -19.85
CA ALA A 149 7.51 -5.70 -19.13
C ALA A 149 7.44 -6.01 -17.63
N PHE A 150 7.81 -5.03 -16.80
CA PHE A 150 7.82 -5.12 -15.33
C PHE A 150 7.79 -3.71 -14.72
N SER A 151 7.69 -3.58 -13.40
CA SER A 151 7.78 -2.30 -12.70
C SER A 151 8.68 -2.39 -11.46
N GLU A 152 9.23 -1.26 -11.03
CA GLU A 152 10.07 -1.17 -9.83
C GLU A 152 9.28 -0.52 -8.67
N SER A 153 9.37 -1.13 -7.49
CA SER A 153 8.59 -0.73 -6.30
C SER A 153 9.32 0.27 -5.40
N LYS A 154 10.56 0.64 -5.74
CA LYS A 154 11.39 1.55 -4.95
C LYS A 154 12.08 2.55 -5.87
N VAL A 155 12.38 3.73 -5.33
CA VAL A 155 13.19 4.73 -6.01
C VAL A 155 14.65 4.27 -6.08
N GLY A 156 15.32 4.61 -7.17
CA GLY A 156 16.74 4.27 -7.37
C GLY A 156 17.11 4.11 -8.83
N THR A 157 18.41 3.99 -9.11
CA THR A 157 18.91 3.71 -10.46
C THR A 157 19.12 2.20 -10.62
N TYR A 158 18.35 1.61 -11.51
CA TYR A 158 18.37 0.18 -11.81
C TYR A 158 19.18 -0.09 -13.06
N THR A 159 19.95 -1.18 -13.06
CA THR A 159 20.77 -1.59 -14.21
C THR A 159 20.25 -2.92 -14.74
N TYR A 160 19.81 -2.92 -15.98
CA TYR A 160 19.30 -4.10 -16.68
C TYR A 160 20.32 -4.59 -17.69
N LYS A 161 20.34 -5.90 -17.97
CA LYS A 161 21.30 -6.51 -18.90
C LYS A 161 20.60 -7.36 -19.96
N GLY A 162 21.23 -7.53 -21.10
CA GLY A 162 20.72 -8.29 -22.24
C GLY A 162 21.71 -9.35 -22.70
N TYR A 163 21.20 -10.50 -23.10
CA TYR A 163 22.02 -11.63 -23.56
C TYR A 163 21.30 -12.42 -24.65
N VAL A 164 22.03 -12.94 -25.63
CA VAL A 164 21.50 -13.63 -26.81
C VAL A 164 22.13 -15.00 -26.93
N TYR A 165 21.30 -16.02 -27.18
CA TYR A 165 21.71 -17.38 -27.53
C TYR A 165 21.45 -17.63 -29.00
N GLY A 166 22.54 -17.86 -29.72
CA GLY A 166 22.57 -18.30 -31.10
C GLY A 166 22.91 -19.79 -31.23
N SER A 167 23.13 -20.21 -32.47
CA SER A 167 23.55 -21.54 -32.87
C SER A 167 24.79 -21.39 -33.74
N GLN A 168 25.67 -22.38 -33.70
CA GLN A 168 26.74 -22.52 -34.68
C GLN A 168 26.23 -23.36 -35.85
N PRO A 169 26.93 -23.43 -37.00
CA PRO A 169 26.51 -24.28 -38.12
C PRO A 169 26.42 -25.77 -37.75
N SER A 170 27.17 -26.18 -36.73
CA SER A 170 27.15 -27.54 -36.15
C SER A 170 25.94 -27.84 -35.26
N GLY A 171 25.06 -26.85 -35.01
CA GLY A 171 23.93 -26.93 -34.09
C GLY A 171 24.30 -26.77 -32.60
N ILE A 172 25.58 -26.53 -32.30
CA ILE A 172 26.04 -26.20 -30.94
C ILE A 172 25.56 -24.81 -30.57
N LYS A 173 25.18 -24.60 -29.30
CA LYS A 173 24.76 -23.29 -28.82
C LYS A 173 25.94 -22.34 -28.68
N GLU A 174 25.78 -21.11 -29.13
CA GLU A 174 26.70 -20.02 -28.84
C GLU A 174 25.98 -18.82 -28.21
N THR A 175 26.75 -17.90 -27.66
CA THR A 175 26.22 -16.88 -26.75
C THR A 175 26.93 -15.55 -26.90
N ALA A 176 26.17 -14.45 -26.82
CA ALA A 176 26.72 -13.11 -26.85
C ALA A 176 25.97 -12.13 -25.93
N TRP A 177 26.71 -11.20 -25.34
CA TRP A 177 26.13 -10.02 -24.71
C TRP A 177 25.53 -9.10 -25.77
N THR A 178 24.43 -8.42 -25.43
CA THR A 178 23.92 -7.34 -26.28
C THR A 178 24.90 -6.17 -26.29
N GLU A 179 24.79 -5.30 -27.30
CA GLU A 179 25.45 -4.00 -27.34
C GLU A 179 24.38 -2.89 -27.38
N PRO A 180 24.26 -2.06 -26.32
CA PRO A 180 25.02 -2.12 -25.08
C PRO A 180 24.68 -3.36 -24.23
N SER A 181 25.65 -3.83 -23.42
CA SER A 181 25.47 -4.99 -22.53
C SER A 181 24.57 -4.73 -21.32
N SER A 182 24.35 -3.45 -21.02
CA SER A 182 23.42 -3.01 -19.99
C SER A 182 22.82 -1.64 -20.28
N VAL A 183 21.59 -1.43 -19.84
CA VAL A 183 20.92 -0.12 -19.83
C VAL A 183 20.56 0.25 -18.39
N LYS A 184 20.57 1.55 -18.08
CA LYS A 184 20.19 2.05 -16.75
C LYS A 184 18.89 2.84 -16.85
N VAL A 185 18.00 2.62 -15.88
CA VAL A 185 16.76 3.38 -15.73
C VAL A 185 16.70 3.93 -14.32
N THR A 186 16.45 5.24 -14.19
CA THR A 186 16.28 5.88 -12.89
C THR A 186 14.81 5.93 -12.53
N VAL A 187 14.45 5.23 -11.45
CA VAL A 187 13.10 5.24 -10.89
C VAL A 187 13.02 6.36 -9.88
N VAL A 188 12.17 7.34 -10.16
CA VAL A 188 11.96 8.51 -9.30
C VAL A 188 10.56 8.50 -8.70
N VAL A 189 10.37 9.26 -7.63
CA VAL A 189 9.01 9.67 -7.24
C VAL A 189 8.50 10.59 -8.36
N PRO A 190 7.24 10.46 -8.82
CA PRO A 190 6.68 11.42 -9.76
C PRO A 190 6.85 12.84 -9.19
N ILE A 191 7.39 13.75 -10.01
CA ILE A 191 7.42 15.17 -9.70
C ILE A 191 5.98 15.67 -9.73
N GLN A 192 5.50 16.15 -8.58
CA GLN A 192 4.17 16.73 -8.47
C GLN A 192 4.10 18.01 -9.30
N ALA A 193 3.31 17.98 -10.37
CA ALA A 193 2.91 19.19 -11.08
C ALA A 193 1.98 20.00 -10.18
N CYS A 194 2.12 21.33 -10.19
CA CYS A 194 1.03 22.15 -9.69
C CYS A 194 -0.18 22.05 -10.63
N THR A 195 -1.36 22.26 -10.07
CA THR A 195 -2.61 22.42 -10.81
C THR A 195 -3.09 23.84 -10.65
N ASP A 196 -3.65 24.39 -11.71
CA ASP A 196 -4.11 25.77 -11.79
C ASP A 196 -5.61 25.77 -12.08
N SER A 197 -6.42 26.34 -11.20
CA SER A 197 -7.88 26.21 -11.25
C SER A 197 -8.53 27.04 -12.35
N ASP A 198 -7.86 28.07 -12.87
CA ASP A 198 -8.38 28.91 -13.95
C ASP A 198 -7.63 28.74 -15.29
N GLY A 199 -6.64 27.83 -15.30
CA GLY A 199 -5.89 27.46 -16.48
C GLY A 199 -4.76 28.42 -16.85
N GLY A 200 -4.29 29.25 -15.92
CA GLY A 200 -3.05 30.01 -16.09
C GLY A 200 -3.12 31.42 -15.53
N ILE A 201 -2.73 32.41 -16.34
CA ILE A 201 -2.86 33.83 -15.97
C ILE A 201 -4.22 34.31 -16.52
N SER A 202 -5.23 34.45 -15.66
CA SER A 202 -6.60 34.79 -16.02
C SER A 202 -7.24 35.85 -15.10
N GLU A 203 -6.88 37.12 -15.31
CA GLU A 203 -7.16 38.25 -14.39
C GLU A 203 -8.63 38.55 -14.04
N TYR A 204 -9.58 37.88 -14.68
CA TYR A 204 -11.02 38.02 -14.47
C TYR A 204 -11.68 36.75 -13.93
N VAL A 205 -10.91 35.71 -13.61
CA VAL A 205 -11.34 34.45 -13.02
C VAL A 205 -10.67 34.32 -11.66
N HIS A 206 -11.41 33.93 -10.62
CA HIS A 206 -10.78 33.68 -9.33
C HIS A 206 -10.09 32.33 -9.41
N GLY A 207 -8.76 32.36 -9.47
CA GLY A 207 -7.91 31.20 -9.59
C GLY A 207 -7.17 30.86 -8.31
N ASN A 208 -6.61 29.66 -8.31
CA ASN A 208 -5.60 29.25 -7.36
C ASN A 208 -4.67 28.21 -7.99
N VAL A 209 -3.48 28.14 -7.41
CA VAL A 209 -2.50 27.11 -7.73
C VAL A 209 -2.34 26.16 -6.57
N GLU A 210 -2.62 24.88 -6.78
CA GLU A 210 -2.38 23.82 -5.82
C GLU A 210 -1.04 23.14 -6.07
N LYS A 211 -0.30 22.90 -4.99
CA LYS A 211 0.95 22.13 -4.98
C LYS A 211 1.14 21.53 -3.58
N ASP A 212 1.90 20.44 -3.45
CA ASP A 212 2.15 19.67 -2.20
C ASP A 212 2.38 20.46 -0.89
N ASN A 213 2.78 21.73 -0.97
CA ASN A 213 3.08 22.59 0.17
C ASN A 213 2.03 23.69 0.44
N GLY A 214 0.87 23.63 -0.23
CA GLY A 214 -0.26 24.52 0.00
C GLY A 214 -0.86 25.14 -1.26
N THR A 215 -2.04 25.72 -1.09
CA THR A 215 -2.79 26.39 -2.14
C THR A 215 -2.48 27.88 -2.15
N PHE A 216 -2.19 28.44 -3.32
CA PHE A 216 -1.95 29.85 -3.52
C PHE A 216 -3.11 30.49 -4.28
N TYR A 217 -3.89 31.32 -3.60
CA TYR A 217 -5.05 31.99 -4.18
C TYR A 217 -4.68 33.33 -4.80
N ASP A 218 -5.38 33.66 -5.88
CA ASP A 218 -5.38 34.99 -6.44
C ASP A 218 -5.85 36.00 -5.39
N ALA A 219 -5.15 37.13 -5.32
CA ALA A 219 -5.38 38.09 -4.26
C ALA A 219 -5.09 39.51 -4.69
N CYS A 220 -5.97 40.43 -4.31
CA CYS A 220 -5.73 41.85 -4.48
C CYS A 220 -4.63 42.33 -3.53
N GLN A 221 -3.47 42.70 -4.08
CA GLN A 221 -2.37 43.31 -3.31
C GLN A 221 -2.67 44.76 -2.94
N SER A 222 -3.51 45.43 -3.73
CA SER A 222 -4.05 46.75 -3.45
C SER A 222 -5.39 46.91 -4.16
N ALA A 223 -6.05 48.05 -3.95
CA ALA A 223 -7.30 48.39 -4.62
C ALA A 223 -7.24 48.38 -6.16
N THR A 224 -6.05 48.35 -6.78
CA THR A 224 -5.85 48.36 -8.24
C THR A 224 -4.81 47.35 -8.72
N LYS A 225 -4.35 46.43 -7.86
CA LYS A 225 -3.34 45.43 -8.25
C LYS A 225 -3.76 44.03 -7.82
N LEU A 226 -3.84 43.14 -8.79
CA LEU A 226 -4.05 41.71 -8.60
C LEU A 226 -2.71 40.99 -8.55
N LYS A 227 -2.53 40.10 -7.57
CA LYS A 227 -1.53 39.05 -7.60
C LYS A 227 -2.21 37.78 -8.05
N GLU A 228 -1.87 37.37 -9.25
CA GLU A 228 -2.41 36.23 -9.93
C GLU A 228 -1.41 35.08 -9.86
N TRP A 229 -1.78 34.00 -9.21
CA TRP A 229 -0.97 32.80 -9.11
C TRP A 229 -1.29 31.89 -10.27
N TYR A 230 -0.24 31.34 -10.89
CA TYR A 230 -0.43 30.42 -12.00
C TYR A 230 0.59 29.28 -11.98
N CYS A 231 0.22 28.15 -12.56
CA CYS A 231 1.14 27.04 -12.79
C CYS A 231 1.86 27.22 -14.13
N THR A 232 3.19 27.28 -14.09
CA THR A 232 4.02 27.36 -15.30
C THR A 232 3.94 26.06 -16.12
N ASP A 233 4.28 26.12 -17.41
CA ASP A 233 4.41 24.94 -18.31
C ASP A 233 5.35 23.84 -17.76
N SER A 234 6.19 24.19 -16.78
CA SER A 234 7.13 23.30 -16.11
C SER A 234 6.60 22.67 -14.80
N GLY A 235 5.33 22.89 -14.43
CA GLY A 235 4.74 22.36 -13.21
C GLY A 235 5.19 23.07 -11.93
N VAL A 236 5.64 24.32 -12.05
CA VAL A 236 6.08 25.16 -10.93
C VAL A 236 5.09 26.29 -10.71
N SER A 237 4.68 26.52 -9.46
CA SER A 237 3.82 27.64 -9.09
C SER A 237 4.62 28.95 -9.13
N ASP A 238 4.06 29.96 -9.76
CA ASP A 238 4.62 31.32 -9.83
C ASP A 238 3.47 32.34 -9.74
N TYR A 239 3.79 33.64 -9.69
CA TYR A 239 2.75 34.67 -9.69
C TYR A 239 3.10 35.88 -10.55
N LYS A 240 2.06 36.53 -11.08
CA LYS A 240 2.14 37.77 -11.84
C LYS A 240 1.38 38.87 -11.11
N SER A 241 1.98 40.05 -11.04
CA SER A 241 1.29 41.25 -10.57
C SER A 241 0.65 42.00 -11.75
N ILE A 242 -0.67 42.07 -11.77
CA ILE A 242 -1.48 42.74 -12.79
C ILE A 242 -2.08 44.02 -12.24
N ILE A 243 -2.14 45.08 -13.06
CA ILE A 243 -2.78 46.35 -12.71
C ILE A 243 -4.21 46.31 -13.25
N CYS A 244 -5.21 46.32 -12.36
CA CYS A 244 -6.61 46.35 -12.73
C CYS A 244 -7.06 47.80 -12.96
N GLU A 245 -7.43 48.14 -14.19
CA GLU A 245 -7.81 49.52 -14.58
C GLU A 245 -9.04 50.01 -13.81
N ASN A 246 -10.01 49.13 -13.54
CA ASN A 246 -11.25 49.43 -12.81
C ASN A 246 -11.22 49.01 -11.34
N GLY A 247 -10.04 48.64 -10.84
CA GLY A 247 -9.85 48.17 -9.48
C GLY A 247 -9.90 46.64 -9.33
N CYS A 248 -9.39 46.16 -8.20
CA CYS A 248 -9.31 44.76 -7.82
C CYS A 248 -10.26 44.50 -6.64
N VAL A 249 -11.00 43.40 -6.70
CA VAL A 249 -11.83 42.92 -5.58
C VAL A 249 -11.69 41.41 -5.48
N ASP A 250 -11.44 40.91 -4.28
CA ASP A 250 -11.50 39.48 -3.95
C ASP A 250 -10.78 38.53 -4.93
N GLY A 251 -9.55 38.89 -5.31
CA GLY A 251 -8.72 38.08 -6.19
C GLY A 251 -9.02 38.22 -7.69
N VAL A 252 -9.80 39.22 -8.12
CA VAL A 252 -10.07 39.46 -9.56
C VAL A 252 -10.07 40.94 -9.94
N CYS A 253 -9.80 41.24 -11.21
CA CYS A 253 -9.97 42.59 -11.78
C CYS A 253 -11.43 42.90 -12.14
N LYS A 254 -11.88 44.14 -11.88
CA LYS A 254 -13.23 44.61 -12.24
C LYS A 254 -13.35 44.93 -13.75
N LYS A 255 -14.54 44.72 -14.32
CA LYS A 255 -14.93 45.10 -15.70
C LYS A 255 -15.91 46.29 -15.68
N ASP A 256 -16.02 46.99 -16.82
CA ASP A 256 -16.89 48.16 -16.98
C ASP A 256 -18.40 47.85 -16.89
N SER A 257 -18.82 46.61 -17.14
CA SER A 257 -20.23 46.21 -17.27
C SER A 257 -20.74 45.25 -16.19
N GLY A 258 -19.97 45.02 -15.11
CA GLY A 258 -20.26 43.96 -14.12
C GLY A 258 -19.85 42.57 -14.62
N ASN A 259 -19.92 41.57 -13.73
CA ASN A 259 -19.59 40.18 -14.04
C ASN A 259 -20.85 39.31 -13.96
N ASP A 260 -21.04 38.40 -14.91
CA ASP A 260 -22.18 37.50 -14.96
C ASP A 260 -21.76 36.05 -15.19
N SER A 261 -22.73 35.14 -15.17
CA SER A 261 -22.50 33.69 -15.32
C SER A 261 -21.83 33.30 -16.64
N THR A 262 -21.80 34.18 -17.66
CA THR A 262 -21.15 33.92 -18.95
C THR A 262 -19.65 34.19 -18.94
N THR A 263 -19.15 34.86 -17.90
CA THR A 263 -17.75 35.24 -17.72
C THR A 263 -16.99 34.44 -16.67
N GLY A 264 -17.64 33.48 -16.01
CA GLY A 264 -16.99 32.57 -15.05
C GLY A 264 -16.69 33.14 -13.67
N VAL A 265 -17.04 34.41 -13.41
CA VAL A 265 -16.93 35.02 -12.08
C VAL A 265 -18.25 35.64 -11.70
N VAL A 266 -18.81 35.07 -10.66
CA VAL A 266 -20.02 35.56 -10.02
C VAL A 266 -19.86 35.26 -8.54
N CYS A 267 -19.81 36.33 -7.75
CA CYS A 267 -20.29 36.28 -6.38
C CYS A 267 -21.73 35.73 -6.41
N ILE A 268 -22.00 34.59 -5.77
CA ILE A 268 -23.32 34.00 -5.60
C ILE A 268 -23.80 34.35 -4.20
N ASP A 269 -24.98 34.94 -4.14
CA ASP A 269 -25.64 35.35 -2.91
C ASP A 269 -26.80 34.40 -2.58
N SER A 270 -26.91 33.94 -1.33
CA SER A 270 -27.92 32.93 -0.96
C SER A 270 -29.30 33.49 -0.62
N ASP A 271 -29.40 34.79 -0.36
CA ASP A 271 -30.64 35.48 0.06
C ASP A 271 -31.03 36.64 -0.87
N ASP A 272 -30.45 36.69 -2.06
CA ASP A 272 -30.81 37.59 -3.17
C ASP A 272 -30.51 39.08 -2.90
N GLY A 273 -29.31 39.36 -2.37
CA GLY A 273 -28.74 40.69 -2.32
C GLY A 273 -28.72 41.28 -0.92
N ARG A 274 -29.38 42.44 -0.73
CA ARG A 274 -29.47 43.08 0.59
C ARG A 274 -30.76 42.66 1.28
N ASP A 275 -30.76 41.52 1.98
CA ASP A 275 -31.85 41.03 2.82
C ASP A 275 -31.42 40.81 4.28
N TYR A 276 -31.56 41.86 5.07
CA TYR A 276 -31.18 41.90 6.49
C TYR A 276 -31.89 40.91 7.42
N TYR A 277 -32.85 40.13 6.93
CA TYR A 277 -33.74 39.30 7.74
C TYR A 277 -33.72 37.81 7.37
N THR A 278 -32.95 37.44 6.37
CA THR A 278 -32.74 36.06 5.94
C THR A 278 -31.27 35.76 6.13
N TYR A 279 -30.93 34.58 6.64
CA TYR A 279 -29.52 34.26 6.86
C TYR A 279 -28.85 34.00 5.51
N GLY A 280 -27.92 34.89 5.14
CA GLY A 280 -27.22 34.87 3.88
C GLY A 280 -25.76 34.41 3.97
N ASN A 281 -25.24 34.05 2.80
CA ASN A 281 -23.82 33.83 2.57
C ASN A 281 -23.47 34.12 1.12
N VAL A 282 -22.23 34.54 0.96
CA VAL A 282 -21.65 34.87 -0.32
C VAL A 282 -20.60 33.82 -0.69
N LYS A 283 -20.68 33.31 -1.92
CA LYS A 283 -19.74 32.34 -2.48
C LYS A 283 -19.16 32.82 -3.82
N HIS A 284 -17.99 32.34 -4.19
CA HIS A 284 -17.53 32.43 -5.58
C HIS A 284 -18.31 31.46 -6.48
N ALA A 285 -18.17 31.62 -7.79
CA ALA A 285 -18.86 30.80 -8.80
C ALA A 285 -18.44 29.32 -8.78
N ASP A 286 -17.27 29.00 -8.23
CA ASP A 286 -16.77 27.64 -7.98
C ASP A 286 -17.37 27.01 -6.71
N GLY A 287 -18.26 27.72 -6.00
CA GLY A 287 -18.91 27.26 -4.77
C GLY A 287 -18.11 27.49 -3.49
N ARG A 288 -16.91 28.08 -3.58
CA ARG A 288 -16.10 28.44 -2.41
C ARG A 288 -16.76 29.56 -1.63
N LEU A 289 -16.93 29.37 -0.32
CA LEU A 289 -17.49 30.37 0.58
C LEU A 289 -16.53 31.55 0.74
N ILE A 290 -17.04 32.76 0.53
CA ILE A 290 -16.36 34.02 0.84
C ILE A 290 -16.62 34.39 2.30
N THR A 291 -17.90 34.47 2.69
CA THR A 291 -18.32 34.85 4.05
C THR A 291 -19.81 34.58 4.27
N TYR A 292 -20.23 34.59 5.53
CA TYR A 292 -21.64 34.65 5.96
C TYR A 292 -22.01 36.06 6.39
N ASP A 293 -23.30 36.30 6.57
CA ASP A 293 -23.79 37.43 7.34
C ASP A 293 -23.48 37.27 8.82
N ILE A 294 -23.02 38.37 9.44
CA ILE A 294 -22.46 38.33 10.79
C ILE A 294 -23.02 39.48 11.61
N CYS A 295 -23.49 39.16 12.81
CA CYS A 295 -23.88 40.14 13.80
C CYS A 295 -22.69 40.59 14.66
N GLU A 296 -22.50 41.90 14.80
CA GLU A 296 -21.68 42.52 15.83
C GLU A 296 -22.55 43.40 16.74
N GLY A 297 -23.09 42.80 17.80
CA GLY A 297 -24.09 43.46 18.66
C GLY A 297 -25.40 43.67 17.90
N ASP A 298 -25.90 44.92 17.85
CA ASP A 298 -27.11 45.27 17.10
C ASP A 298 -26.83 45.65 15.63
N LEU A 299 -25.59 45.46 15.16
CA LEU A 299 -25.19 45.72 13.78
C LEU A 299 -25.09 44.40 13.02
N LEU A 300 -25.78 44.31 11.89
CA LEU A 300 -25.63 43.25 10.90
C LEU A 300 -24.60 43.69 9.86
N LYS A 301 -23.54 42.89 9.69
CA LYS A 301 -22.72 42.95 8.49
C LYS A 301 -23.41 42.12 7.43
N GLU A 302 -24.10 42.80 6.54
CA GLU A 302 -24.71 42.23 5.35
C GLU A 302 -23.63 42.03 4.29
N ASN A 303 -23.42 40.80 3.87
CA ASN A 303 -22.48 40.45 2.82
C ASN A 303 -23.29 40.03 1.61
N TYR A 304 -23.06 40.68 0.48
CA TYR A 304 -23.94 40.51 -0.67
C TYR A 304 -23.17 40.67 -1.97
N CYS A 305 -23.83 40.30 -3.07
CA CYS A 305 -23.29 40.45 -4.41
C CYS A 305 -23.79 41.72 -5.10
N ASP A 306 -22.89 42.64 -5.43
CA ASP A 306 -23.19 43.87 -6.17
C ASP A 306 -22.56 43.82 -7.57
N ASN A 307 -23.39 43.82 -8.61
CA ASN A 307 -22.97 43.69 -10.01
C ASN A 307 -21.99 42.51 -10.27
N GLY A 308 -22.20 41.40 -9.56
CA GLY A 308 -21.40 40.17 -9.67
C GLY A 308 -20.13 40.14 -8.81
N TYR A 309 -19.87 41.18 -8.01
CA TYR A 309 -18.71 41.28 -7.12
C TYR A 309 -19.10 41.25 -5.64
N TYR A 310 -18.21 40.71 -4.80
CA TYR A 310 -18.39 40.76 -3.35
C TYR A 310 -18.45 42.22 -2.84
N ALA A 311 -19.47 42.50 -2.06
CA ALA A 311 -19.68 43.75 -1.34
C ALA A 311 -20.17 43.46 0.08
N TYR A 312 -20.09 44.47 0.94
CA TYR A 312 -20.70 44.39 2.28
C TYR A 312 -21.18 45.76 2.74
N GLU A 313 -22.16 45.76 3.65
CA GLU A 313 -22.59 46.96 4.37
C GLU A 313 -22.91 46.65 5.83
N TRP A 314 -22.84 47.67 6.68
CA TRP A 314 -23.24 47.57 8.08
C TRP A 314 -24.64 48.15 8.26
N HIS A 315 -25.62 47.31 8.57
CA HIS A 315 -26.99 47.69 8.85
C HIS A 315 -27.26 47.67 10.36
N LYS A 316 -27.94 48.69 10.90
CA LYS A 316 -28.34 48.71 12.32
C LYS A 316 -29.71 48.07 12.50
N CYS A 317 -29.74 46.89 13.10
CA CYS A 317 -30.97 46.19 13.42
C CYS A 317 -31.72 46.92 14.54
N ALA A 318 -32.99 47.24 14.29
CA ALA A 318 -33.81 47.98 15.24
C ALA A 318 -34.05 47.22 16.56
N ASN A 319 -34.01 45.88 16.54
CA ASN A 319 -34.36 45.02 17.67
C ASN A 319 -33.26 44.02 18.04
N GLY A 320 -32.01 44.30 17.65
CA GLY A 320 -30.89 43.38 17.81
C GLY A 320 -30.68 42.47 16.62
N CYS A 321 -29.49 41.88 16.57
CA CYS A 321 -29.04 40.97 15.53
C CYS A 321 -28.62 39.66 16.21
N GLU A 322 -29.10 38.53 15.69
CA GLU A 322 -28.72 37.19 16.15
C GLU A 322 -28.52 36.28 14.95
N ASP A 323 -27.50 35.41 15.00
CA ASP A 323 -27.17 34.44 13.94
C ASP A 323 -27.16 34.99 12.51
N GLY A 324 -26.59 36.18 12.32
CA GLY A 324 -26.45 36.79 10.99
C GLY A 324 -27.74 37.39 10.43
N VAL A 325 -28.76 37.64 11.24
CA VAL A 325 -30.00 38.31 10.80
C VAL A 325 -30.53 39.34 11.80
N CYS A 326 -31.22 40.35 11.31
CA CYS A 326 -31.97 41.29 12.14
C CYS A 326 -33.23 40.65 12.73
N LEU A 327 -33.50 40.91 14.01
CA LEU A 327 -34.70 40.42 14.69
C LEU A 327 -35.94 41.26 14.31
N LYS A 328 -37.02 40.58 13.86
CA LYS A 328 -38.34 41.19 13.61
C LYS A 328 -39.16 41.23 14.92
N GLN A 329 -39.76 42.37 15.26
CA GLN A 329 -40.54 42.55 16.49
C GLN A 329 -41.95 41.96 16.36
N ASP A 330 -42.25 40.91 17.12
CA ASP A 330 -43.50 40.70 17.88
C ASP A 330 -43.48 39.31 18.53
N CYS A 331 -42.89 39.24 19.72
CA CYS A 331 -42.88 38.03 20.54
C CYS A 331 -43.96 38.11 21.62
N GLN A 332 -44.95 37.23 21.58
CA GLN A 332 -45.95 37.10 22.65
C GLN A 332 -45.98 35.67 23.18
N TYR A 333 -46.23 35.53 24.48
CA TYR A 333 -46.46 34.23 25.10
C TYR A 333 -47.91 33.84 24.90
N TYR A 334 -48.12 32.68 24.29
CA TYR A 334 -49.44 32.10 24.13
C TYR A 334 -49.50 30.71 24.74
N TYR A 335 -50.68 30.36 25.22
CA TYR A 335 -51.06 28.97 25.42
C TYR A 335 -51.34 28.37 24.05
N TRP A 336 -50.85 27.16 23.80
CA TRP A 336 -50.91 26.58 22.47
C TRP A 336 -51.15 25.09 22.52
N PHE A 337 -51.73 24.57 21.46
CA PHE A 337 -51.70 23.15 21.15
C PHE A 337 -51.58 23.01 19.62
N ASP A 338 -51.01 21.90 19.17
CA ASP A 338 -51.05 21.48 17.78
C ASP A 338 -51.62 20.05 17.68
N ASN A 339 -51.55 19.48 16.47
CA ASN A 339 -52.08 18.14 16.20
C ASN A 339 -51.41 17.01 17.02
N ASN A 340 -50.24 17.27 17.62
CA ASN A 340 -49.45 16.30 18.35
C ASN A 340 -49.52 16.49 19.87
N THR A 341 -50.21 17.53 20.36
CA THR A 341 -50.29 17.83 21.79
C THR A 341 -51.69 17.54 22.35
N THR A 342 -51.76 16.74 23.41
CA THR A 342 -53.00 16.41 24.13
C THR A 342 -53.29 17.36 25.31
N THR A 343 -52.43 18.35 25.52
CA THR A 343 -52.54 19.35 26.58
C THR A 343 -52.06 20.71 26.06
N CYS A 344 -52.55 21.77 26.68
CA CYS A 344 -52.11 23.13 26.35
C CYS A 344 -50.70 23.40 26.85
N GLY A 345 -49.76 23.54 25.92
CA GLY A 345 -48.42 24.05 26.18
C GLY A 345 -48.44 25.57 26.42
N TYR A 346 -47.37 26.09 27.01
CA TYR A 346 -47.16 27.54 27.18
C TYR A 346 -45.77 27.91 26.69
N LYS A 347 -45.69 28.71 25.63
CA LYS A 347 -44.43 29.05 24.96
C LYS A 347 -44.52 30.45 24.33
N GLN A 348 -43.37 31.09 24.18
CA GLN A 348 -43.23 32.34 23.44
C GLN A 348 -43.21 32.08 21.93
N PHE A 349 -44.06 32.78 21.19
CA PHE A 349 -44.07 32.79 19.72
C PHE A 349 -43.61 34.15 19.24
N CYS A 350 -42.64 34.17 18.32
CA CYS A 350 -42.03 35.38 17.78
C CYS A 350 -42.31 35.47 16.28
N GLY A 351 -43.11 36.44 15.84
CA GLY A 351 -43.52 36.57 14.44
C GLY A 351 -44.59 35.56 13.99
N ALA A 352 -44.83 35.46 12.68
CA ALA A 352 -45.92 34.69 12.09
C ALA A 352 -45.58 33.20 11.89
N PHE A 353 -45.29 32.45 12.97
CA PHE A 353 -45.18 30.99 12.89
C PHE A 353 -46.55 30.35 13.03
N VAL A 354 -47.28 30.26 11.93
CA VAL A 354 -48.52 29.46 11.83
C VAL A 354 -48.23 28.27 10.93
N TYR A 355 -48.00 27.10 11.53
CA TYR A 355 -47.97 25.84 10.79
C TYR A 355 -49.31 25.12 10.91
N TYR A 356 -49.63 24.27 9.93
CA TYR A 356 -50.92 23.59 9.85
C TYR A 356 -51.16 22.72 11.09
N GLY A 357 -52.20 23.04 11.86
CA GLY A 357 -52.55 22.37 13.12
C GLY A 357 -52.26 23.17 14.38
N LEU A 358 -51.37 24.18 14.33
CA LEU A 358 -51.07 25.04 15.47
C LEU A 358 -52.23 25.97 15.79
N ARG A 359 -52.66 25.98 17.06
CA ARG A 359 -53.64 26.93 17.61
C ARG A 359 -53.05 27.62 18.84
N THR A 360 -53.19 28.94 18.92
CA THR A 360 -52.66 29.77 20.01
C THR A 360 -53.79 30.56 20.68
N PHE A 361 -53.65 30.78 21.99
CA PHE A 361 -54.64 31.39 22.87
C PHE A 361 -53.95 32.27 23.92
N GLU A 362 -54.56 33.40 24.28
CA GLU A 362 -54.01 34.32 25.28
C GLU A 362 -54.16 33.77 26.71
N THR A 363 -55.18 32.94 26.95
CA THR A 363 -55.44 32.35 28.26
C THR A 363 -55.44 30.83 28.21
N ARG A 364 -55.06 30.22 29.33
CA ARG A 364 -55.06 28.76 29.50
C ARG A 364 -56.45 28.15 29.33
N ASN A 365 -57.47 28.80 29.87
CA ASN A 365 -58.85 28.31 29.83
C ASN A 365 -59.38 28.27 28.40
N GLU A 366 -59.12 29.31 27.59
CA GLU A 366 -59.52 29.31 26.17
C GLU A 366 -58.81 28.22 25.37
N CYS A 367 -57.55 27.94 25.70
CA CYS A 367 -56.81 26.84 25.10
C CYS A 367 -57.42 25.47 25.49
N GLU A 368 -57.69 25.27 26.79
CA GLU A 368 -58.24 24.02 27.31
C GLU A 368 -59.68 23.77 26.81
N ASP A 369 -60.49 24.82 26.66
CA ASP A 369 -61.84 24.77 26.09
C ASP A 369 -61.84 24.50 24.57
N ALA A 370 -60.78 24.89 23.87
CA ALA A 370 -60.61 24.69 22.44
C ALA A 370 -59.92 23.36 22.07
N LEU A 371 -59.42 22.60 23.06
CA LEU A 371 -58.94 21.24 22.84
C LEU A 371 -60.08 20.40 22.24
N PRO A 372 -59.87 19.72 21.10
CA PRO A 372 -60.91 18.90 20.50
C PRO A 372 -61.39 17.83 21.48
N GLN A 373 -62.67 17.87 21.87
CA GLN A 373 -63.33 16.75 22.54
C GLN A 373 -63.64 15.67 21.48
N VAL A 374 -62.63 14.92 21.04
CA VAL A 374 -62.80 13.82 20.08
C VAL A 374 -61.67 12.78 20.25
N PRO A 375 -61.90 11.51 19.86
CA PRO A 375 -61.19 10.32 20.34
C PRO A 375 -59.78 10.24 19.74
N SER A 376 -58.91 9.51 20.43
CA SER A 376 -57.60 9.04 19.95
C SER A 376 -57.67 8.56 18.50
N TYR A 377 -57.15 9.36 17.56
CA TYR A 377 -56.78 8.88 16.24
C TYR A 377 -55.40 8.24 16.37
N ASP A 378 -55.40 6.92 16.31
CA ASP A 378 -54.25 6.02 16.24
C ASP A 378 -53.74 6.03 14.80
N LEU A 379 -52.93 7.03 14.43
CA LEU A 379 -52.34 7.12 13.10
C LEU A 379 -51.05 6.31 13.05
N ALA A 380 -50.84 5.58 11.96
CA ALA A 380 -49.57 4.95 11.65
C ALA A 380 -48.39 5.91 11.81
N SER A 381 -47.29 5.40 12.35
CA SER A 381 -46.04 6.16 12.56
C SER A 381 -44.89 5.43 11.91
N GLY A 382 -43.78 6.12 11.67
CA GLY A 382 -42.58 5.46 11.21
C GLY A 382 -41.36 6.35 11.13
N THR A 383 -40.21 5.73 10.89
CA THR A 383 -38.91 6.41 10.79
C THR A 383 -38.32 6.21 9.40
N LEU A 384 -37.63 7.23 8.90
CA LEU A 384 -36.84 7.18 7.66
C LEU A 384 -35.36 7.34 8.01
N SER A 385 -34.54 6.43 7.52
CA SER A 385 -33.09 6.49 7.65
C SER A 385 -32.40 6.12 6.34
N VAL A 386 -31.14 6.52 6.20
CA VAL A 386 -30.32 6.18 5.04
C VAL A 386 -29.02 5.53 5.50
N SER A 387 -28.50 4.59 4.70
CA SER A 387 -27.25 3.88 4.96
C SER A 387 -26.04 4.82 5.10
N SER A 388 -26.00 5.89 4.31
CA SER A 388 -25.00 6.95 4.38
C SER A 388 -25.59 8.28 3.90
N ALA A 389 -25.20 9.39 4.54
CA ALA A 389 -25.54 10.73 4.09
C ALA A 389 -24.66 11.23 2.93
N ILE A 390 -23.55 10.52 2.65
CA ILE A 390 -22.60 10.83 1.58
C ILE A 390 -22.24 9.54 0.83
N VAL A 391 -22.32 9.54 -0.49
CA VAL A 391 -22.01 8.37 -1.34
C VAL A 391 -21.27 8.78 -2.61
N GLU A 392 -20.52 7.84 -3.19
CA GLU A 392 -19.85 8.06 -4.49
C GLU A 392 -20.86 7.97 -5.67
N PRO A 393 -20.59 8.62 -6.81
CA PRO A 393 -21.42 8.49 -8.01
C PRO A 393 -21.53 7.02 -8.44
N GLY A 394 -22.75 6.50 -8.44
CA GLY A 394 -23.05 5.11 -8.78
C GLY A 394 -23.04 4.13 -7.60
N GLU A 395 -22.67 4.57 -6.39
CA GLU A 395 -22.77 3.77 -5.17
C GLU A 395 -24.24 3.57 -4.73
N ASN A 396 -24.52 2.44 -4.07
CA ASN A 396 -25.86 2.10 -3.61
C ASN A 396 -26.25 2.90 -2.36
N ILE A 397 -27.29 3.72 -2.51
CA ILE A 397 -28.05 4.36 -1.43
C ILE A 397 -29.14 3.38 -0.99
N THR A 398 -29.21 3.09 0.32
CA THR A 398 -30.30 2.28 0.89
C THR A 398 -31.12 3.12 1.86
N LEU A 399 -32.37 3.39 1.51
CA LEU A 399 -33.35 3.98 2.41
C LEU A 399 -34.01 2.87 3.22
N THR A 400 -34.07 3.02 4.54
CA THR A 400 -34.80 2.12 5.43
C THR A 400 -35.96 2.86 6.05
N ILE A 401 -37.17 2.35 5.82
CA ILE A 401 -38.39 2.83 6.45
C ILE A 401 -38.85 1.78 7.45
N THR A 402 -39.11 2.19 8.68
CA THR A 402 -39.74 1.34 9.69
C THR A 402 -41.09 1.95 10.03
N GLY A 403 -42.17 1.20 9.85
CA GLY A 403 -43.53 1.62 10.22
C GLY A 403 -44.06 0.87 11.43
N GLN A 404 -44.96 1.52 12.16
CA GLN A 404 -45.69 0.97 13.30
C GLN A 404 -47.13 1.48 13.26
N ASP A 405 -48.07 0.59 13.56
CA ASP A 405 -49.50 0.88 13.61
C ASP A 405 -50.19 -0.17 14.47
N ASP A 406 -50.90 0.27 15.51
CA ASP A 406 -51.59 -0.60 16.48
C ASP A 406 -52.78 -1.35 15.85
N ASN A 407 -53.23 -0.93 14.67
CA ASN A 407 -54.34 -1.54 13.92
C ASN A 407 -53.87 -2.30 12.67
N GLY A 408 -52.57 -2.29 12.42
CA GLY A 408 -51.86 -3.14 11.47
C GLY A 408 -51.52 -2.45 10.15
N LEU A 409 -50.24 -2.53 9.78
CA LEU A 409 -49.69 -1.90 8.60
C LEU A 409 -50.26 -2.47 7.29
N TYR A 410 -50.22 -1.63 6.27
CA TYR A 410 -50.57 -1.95 4.90
C TYR A 410 -49.39 -1.79 3.94
N ALA A 411 -48.63 -0.68 4.03
CA ALA A 411 -47.51 -0.44 3.15
C ALA A 411 -46.50 0.59 3.70
N LEU A 412 -45.25 0.50 3.26
CA LEU A 412 -44.19 1.50 3.50
C LEU A 412 -43.76 2.08 2.15
N LEU A 413 -43.57 3.40 2.07
CA LEU A 413 -43.31 4.09 0.81
C LEU A 413 -42.11 5.02 0.90
N ALA A 414 -41.20 4.94 -0.08
CA ALA A 414 -40.07 5.85 -0.25
C ALA A 414 -40.22 6.65 -1.56
N TYR A 415 -39.90 7.95 -1.53
CA TYR A 415 -39.84 8.78 -2.73
C TYR A 415 -38.38 9.04 -3.13
N TYR A 416 -38.00 8.58 -4.31
CA TYR A 416 -36.68 8.83 -4.91
C TYR A 416 -36.79 8.83 -6.44
N LYS A 417 -35.84 9.49 -7.13
CA LYS A 417 -35.83 9.61 -8.59
C LYS A 417 -37.14 10.11 -9.23
N GLY A 418 -37.89 10.92 -8.49
CA GLY A 418 -39.15 11.51 -8.96
C GLY A 418 -40.40 10.63 -8.79
N GLU A 419 -40.29 9.42 -8.25
CA GLU A 419 -41.39 8.46 -8.13
C GLU A 419 -41.57 7.91 -6.70
N TRP A 420 -42.78 7.46 -6.38
CA TRP A 420 -43.10 6.77 -5.13
C TRP A 420 -42.95 5.26 -5.30
N HIS A 421 -42.05 4.66 -4.54
CA HIS A 421 -41.83 3.23 -4.44
C HIS A 421 -42.51 2.69 -3.19
N LYS A 422 -43.22 1.56 -3.30
CA LYS A 422 -44.09 1.04 -2.23
C LYS A 422 -43.80 -0.44 -1.98
N GLU A 423 -43.62 -0.81 -0.72
CA GLU A 423 -43.56 -2.19 -0.26
C GLU A 423 -44.81 -2.52 0.57
N LEU A 424 -45.47 -3.64 0.26
CA LEU A 424 -46.64 -4.09 1.02
C LEU A 424 -46.18 -4.87 2.26
N VAL A 425 -46.65 -4.46 3.42
CA VAL A 425 -46.26 -5.07 4.71
C VAL A 425 -47.49 -5.51 5.50
N GLN A 426 -47.30 -6.41 6.46
CA GLN A 426 -48.36 -6.91 7.33
C GLN A 426 -47.83 -7.03 8.76
N GLY A 427 -48.70 -6.83 9.75
CA GLY A 427 -48.34 -6.84 11.17
C GLY A 427 -48.40 -5.44 11.78
N LEU A 428 -48.14 -5.35 13.09
CA LEU A 428 -48.20 -4.09 13.84
C LEU A 428 -46.93 -3.24 13.68
N SER A 429 -45.83 -3.85 13.23
CA SER A 429 -44.56 -3.19 12.93
C SER A 429 -43.90 -3.93 11.78
N ALA A 430 -43.26 -3.20 10.89
CA ALA A 430 -42.48 -3.76 9.79
C ALA A 430 -41.42 -2.75 9.32
N ASP A 431 -40.39 -3.23 8.65
CA ASP A 431 -39.41 -2.42 7.95
C ASP A 431 -39.34 -2.80 6.47
N ALA A 432 -38.94 -1.83 5.64
CA ALA A 432 -38.69 -2.01 4.22
C ALA A 432 -37.46 -1.21 3.82
N THR A 433 -36.62 -1.82 2.96
CA THR A 433 -35.41 -1.21 2.43
C THR A 433 -35.54 -0.97 0.93
N PHE A 434 -35.19 0.23 0.47
CA PHE A 434 -35.20 0.63 -0.92
C PHE A 434 -33.79 0.99 -1.35
N THR A 435 -33.21 0.20 -2.26
CA THR A 435 -31.83 0.39 -2.72
C THR A 435 -31.79 0.88 -4.16
N PHE A 436 -31.05 1.95 -4.40
CA PHE A 436 -30.85 2.59 -5.70
C PHE A 436 -29.51 3.34 -5.71
N SER A 437 -29.11 3.95 -6.82
CA SER A 437 -27.89 4.76 -6.91
C SER A 437 -28.13 6.04 -7.71
N GLU A 438 -27.37 7.09 -7.44
CA GLU A 438 -27.36 8.31 -8.23
C GLU A 438 -26.02 8.42 -8.98
N SER A 439 -26.08 8.68 -10.28
CA SER A 439 -24.89 8.77 -11.14
C SER A 439 -24.43 10.21 -11.40
N GLN A 440 -25.14 11.19 -10.84
CA GLN A 440 -24.83 12.60 -10.97
C GLN A 440 -24.51 13.15 -9.60
N GLU A 441 -23.55 14.05 -9.54
CA GLU A 441 -23.19 14.73 -8.31
C GLU A 441 -24.25 15.74 -7.93
N GLY A 442 -24.45 15.91 -6.62
CA GLY A 442 -25.47 16.79 -6.10
C GLY A 442 -25.99 16.31 -4.75
N THR A 443 -26.83 17.13 -4.12
CA THR A 443 -27.52 16.74 -2.89
C THR A 443 -28.99 16.47 -3.19
N TYR A 444 -29.44 15.25 -2.87
CA TYR A 444 -30.74 14.73 -3.25
C TYR A 444 -31.64 14.55 -2.01
N PRO A 445 -32.88 15.08 -2.02
CA PRO A 445 -33.86 14.83 -0.96
C PRO A 445 -34.63 13.52 -1.21
N TYR A 446 -34.78 12.70 -0.17
CA TYR A 446 -35.63 11.52 -0.17
C TYR A 446 -36.68 11.60 0.93
N PHE A 447 -37.88 11.07 0.66
CA PHE A 447 -39.02 11.16 1.57
C PHE A 447 -39.57 9.79 1.94
N GLY A 448 -40.17 9.69 3.13
CA GLY A 448 -40.75 8.45 3.67
C GLY A 448 -42.21 8.64 4.07
N TYR A 449 -43.01 7.59 3.85
CA TYR A 449 -44.44 7.56 4.17
C TYR A 449 -44.87 6.18 4.65
N VAL A 450 -45.83 6.12 5.58
CA VAL A 450 -46.35 4.88 6.16
C VAL A 450 -47.85 4.81 5.94
N TYR A 451 -48.34 3.67 5.44
CA TYR A 451 -49.76 3.34 5.35
C TYR A 451 -50.11 2.31 6.42
N GLY A 452 -50.99 2.70 7.34
CA GLY A 452 -51.62 1.83 8.33
C GLY A 452 -53.07 1.53 7.98
N LYS A 453 -53.77 0.97 8.96
CA LYS A 453 -55.21 0.73 8.93
C LYS A 453 -55.84 1.34 10.15
N THR A 454 -57.06 1.86 10.00
CA THR A 454 -57.87 2.23 11.16
C THR A 454 -58.46 0.99 11.82
N GLN A 455 -59.04 1.16 13.00
CA GLN A 455 -59.77 0.10 13.72
C GLN A 455 -60.91 -0.53 12.89
N SER A 456 -61.48 0.21 11.92
CA SER A 456 -62.52 -0.28 11.01
C SER A 456 -61.94 -0.97 9.75
N GLY A 457 -60.63 -1.08 9.63
CA GLY A 457 -59.91 -1.68 8.50
C GLY A 457 -59.77 -0.79 7.26
N ASN A 458 -60.07 0.51 7.37
CA ASN A 458 -59.83 1.46 6.27
C ASN A 458 -58.35 1.87 6.26
N LEU A 459 -57.82 2.29 5.12
CA LEU A 459 -56.44 2.79 5.06
C LEU A 459 -56.31 4.16 5.72
N GLU A 460 -55.23 4.34 6.46
CA GLU A 460 -54.75 5.62 6.96
C GLU A 460 -53.26 5.77 6.66
N PHE A 461 -52.75 6.98 6.77
CA PHE A 461 -51.40 7.28 6.33
C PHE A 461 -50.77 8.44 7.11
N ASN A 462 -49.44 8.42 7.19
CA ASN A 462 -48.68 9.48 7.84
C ASN A 462 -47.26 9.59 7.25
N TRP A 463 -46.64 10.76 7.39
CA TRP A 463 -45.22 10.94 7.07
C TRP A 463 -44.34 10.20 8.09
N THR A 464 -43.17 9.76 7.67
CA THR A 464 -42.14 9.31 8.63
C THR A 464 -41.58 10.49 9.42
N GLU A 465 -40.92 10.21 10.54
CA GLU A 465 -40.08 11.15 11.28
C GLU A 465 -38.62 10.67 11.28
N PRO A 466 -37.69 11.39 10.63
CA PRO A 466 -37.93 12.61 9.86
C PRO A 466 -38.73 12.34 8.57
N LYS A 467 -39.44 13.38 8.09
CA LYS A 467 -40.18 13.35 6.81
C LYS A 467 -39.25 13.17 5.61
N MET A 468 -38.03 13.68 5.72
CA MET A 468 -37.04 13.69 4.64
C MET A 468 -35.62 13.49 5.16
N VAL A 469 -34.78 12.91 4.32
CA VAL A 469 -33.33 12.80 4.51
C VAL A 469 -32.62 13.33 3.26
N MET A 470 -31.44 13.93 3.44
CA MET A 470 -30.60 14.45 2.36
C MET A 470 -29.41 13.53 2.16
N VAL A 471 -29.08 13.21 0.91
CA VAL A 471 -27.86 12.47 0.56
C VAL A 471 -27.05 13.27 -0.44
N THR A 472 -25.77 13.49 -0.14
CA THR A 472 -24.84 14.15 -1.05
C THR A 472 -24.06 13.10 -1.84
N VAL A 473 -24.20 13.15 -3.16
CA VAL A 473 -23.44 12.34 -4.12
C VAL A 473 -22.29 13.21 -4.61
N ARG A 474 -21.06 12.81 -4.33
CA ARG A 474 -19.85 13.54 -4.77
C ARG A 474 -18.76 12.53 -5.10
N GLY A 475 -18.15 12.65 -6.27
CA GLY A 475 -16.98 11.88 -6.62
C GLY A 475 -15.77 12.69 -6.24
N ASP A 476 -15.19 12.44 -5.06
CA ASP A 476 -13.76 12.65 -4.81
C ASP A 476 -13.37 12.16 -3.40
N ILE A 477 -12.34 11.33 -3.37
CA ILE A 477 -11.53 11.00 -2.19
C ILE A 477 -10.46 12.10 -2.11
N ILE A 478 -10.59 13.03 -1.18
CA ILE A 478 -9.45 13.79 -0.66
C ILE A 478 -9.47 13.64 0.87
N GLN A 479 -8.49 12.90 1.37
CA GLN A 479 -8.10 12.90 2.76
C GLN A 479 -7.38 14.24 3.00
N LEU A 480 -8.02 15.17 3.71
CA LEU A 480 -7.36 16.34 4.28
C LEU A 480 -6.34 15.84 5.30
N ASP A 481 -5.07 16.19 5.10
CA ASP A 481 -3.99 16.00 6.08
C ASP A 481 -4.30 16.88 7.31
N GLU A 482 -5.21 16.45 8.16
CA GLU A 482 -5.63 17.14 9.37
C GLU A 482 -5.63 16.16 10.56
N PRO A 483 -5.38 16.64 11.79
CA PRO A 483 -5.66 15.86 12.99
C PRO A 483 -7.14 15.46 13.03
N ASP A 484 -7.47 14.37 13.71
CA ASP A 484 -8.88 13.93 13.90
C ASP A 484 -9.03 13.34 15.30
N LEU A 485 -9.71 14.05 16.19
CA LEU A 485 -9.79 13.76 17.62
C LEU A 485 -11.09 13.06 17.97
N ILE A 486 -10.99 11.75 18.17
CA ILE A 486 -12.10 10.99 18.76
C ILE A 486 -11.92 10.83 20.26
N ILE A 487 -13.04 10.72 20.98
CA ILE A 487 -13.04 10.15 22.33
C ILE A 487 -13.07 8.63 22.21
N SER A 488 -11.92 8.01 22.45
CA SER A 488 -11.74 6.55 22.32
C SER A 488 -12.32 5.74 23.51
N SER A 489 -12.37 6.33 24.71
CA SER A 489 -13.00 5.69 25.87
C SER A 489 -13.32 6.71 26.97
N VAL A 490 -14.38 6.44 27.74
CA VAL A 490 -14.70 7.16 28.97
C VAL A 490 -14.91 6.17 30.10
N SER A 491 -14.29 6.41 31.26
CA SER A 491 -14.47 5.63 32.50
C SER A 491 -14.96 6.53 33.63
N THR A 492 -15.67 5.95 34.62
CA THR A 492 -16.14 6.67 35.80
C THR A 492 -15.21 6.40 36.98
N ASN A 493 -15.12 7.37 37.88
CA ASN A 493 -14.49 7.24 39.18
C ASN A 493 -15.49 7.69 40.26
N PRO A 494 -15.95 6.81 41.16
CA PRO A 494 -15.68 5.37 41.20
C PRO A 494 -16.25 4.61 39.99
N SER A 495 -15.68 3.44 39.69
CA SER A 495 -16.07 2.62 38.53
C SER A 495 -17.49 2.04 38.65
N SER A 496 -17.98 1.88 39.87
CA SER A 496 -19.36 1.52 40.21
C SER A 496 -19.97 2.63 41.05
N LEU A 497 -21.12 3.15 40.62
CA LEU A 497 -21.77 4.30 41.26
C LEU A 497 -23.02 3.87 42.01
N THR A 498 -23.12 4.32 43.25
CA THR A 498 -24.34 4.28 44.06
C THR A 498 -24.91 5.69 44.20
N THR A 499 -26.15 5.80 44.69
CA THR A 499 -26.76 7.09 45.05
C THR A 499 -25.99 7.88 46.13
N ALA A 500 -25.00 7.27 46.79
CA ALA A 500 -24.16 7.95 47.78
C ALA A 500 -22.90 8.61 47.17
N ASP A 501 -22.48 8.16 45.99
CA ASP A 501 -21.21 8.52 45.36
C ASP A 501 -21.33 9.78 44.51
N GLU A 502 -20.21 10.51 44.41
CA GLU A 502 -20.04 11.58 43.44
C GLU A 502 -19.35 11.00 42.20
N VAL A 503 -19.93 11.25 41.02
CA VAL A 503 -19.34 10.78 39.76
C VAL A 503 -18.28 11.75 39.27
N ASP A 504 -17.12 11.20 38.90
CA ASP A 504 -16.10 11.87 38.09
C ASP A 504 -15.78 11.01 36.84
N PHE A 505 -15.23 11.63 35.80
CA PHE A 505 -14.90 10.95 34.55
C PHE A 505 -13.41 11.01 34.24
N ARG A 506 -12.90 9.93 33.63
CA ARG A 506 -11.61 9.91 32.95
C ARG A 506 -11.83 9.61 31.47
N ILE A 507 -11.37 10.51 30.62
CA ILE A 507 -11.66 10.56 29.19
C ILE A 507 -10.37 10.34 28.42
N THR A 508 -10.35 9.40 27.47
CA THR A 508 -9.21 9.13 26.59
C THR A 508 -9.49 9.67 25.20
N ILE A 509 -8.73 10.69 24.80
CA ILE A 509 -8.80 11.33 23.47
C ILE A 509 -7.71 10.72 22.60
N LYS A 510 -8.04 10.38 21.36
CA LYS A 510 -7.11 9.82 20.38
C LYS A 510 -7.12 10.65 19.10
N ASN A 511 -5.95 10.97 18.58
CA ASN A 511 -5.80 11.48 17.23
C ASN A 511 -5.79 10.29 16.23
N ILE A 512 -6.84 10.12 15.44
CA ILE A 512 -6.93 9.11 14.38
C ILE A 512 -6.55 9.65 12.99
N GLY A 513 -6.33 10.96 12.88
CA GLY A 513 -5.82 11.61 11.68
C GLY A 513 -4.34 11.29 11.45
N ASP A 514 -3.84 11.66 10.28
CA ASP A 514 -2.48 11.42 9.83
C ASP A 514 -1.50 12.55 10.19
N GLN A 515 -2.00 13.71 10.63
CA GLN A 515 -1.19 14.83 11.08
C GLN A 515 -1.10 14.98 12.61
N GLN A 516 -0.02 15.59 13.08
CA GLN A 516 0.15 15.96 14.48
C GLN A 516 -0.66 17.23 14.82
N MET A 517 -1.31 17.25 15.98
CA MET A 517 -1.99 18.45 16.47
C MET A 517 -1.05 19.67 16.57
N PRO A 518 -1.40 20.84 15.99
CA PRO A 518 -0.73 22.11 16.28
C PRO A 518 -0.88 22.52 17.76
N ALA A 519 -0.08 23.51 18.20
CA ALA A 519 -0.29 24.08 19.53
C ALA A 519 -1.53 24.96 19.54
N VAL A 520 -2.48 24.63 20.39
CA VAL A 520 -3.64 25.47 20.66
C VAL A 520 -3.40 26.23 21.98
N SER A 521 -3.37 27.56 21.91
CA SER A 521 -3.15 28.42 23.08
C SER A 521 -4.27 28.24 24.11
N GLY A 522 -3.98 27.74 25.30
CA GLY A 522 -5.02 27.42 26.30
C GLY A 522 -5.63 26.01 26.16
N GLY A 523 -5.12 25.19 25.25
CA GLY A 523 -5.48 23.77 25.10
C GLY A 523 -6.81 23.50 24.39
N ILE A 524 -7.05 22.21 24.14
CA ILE A 524 -8.31 21.67 23.61
C ILE A 524 -9.26 21.41 24.77
N ILE A 525 -10.50 21.90 24.65
CA ILE A 525 -11.48 21.87 25.73
C ILE A 525 -12.48 20.75 25.51
N THR A 526 -12.58 19.84 26.48
CA THR A 526 -13.65 18.83 26.50
C THR A 526 -14.82 19.30 27.37
N LYS A 527 -16.04 19.18 26.84
CA LYS A 527 -17.28 19.48 27.54
C LYS A 527 -18.05 18.20 27.82
N VAL A 528 -18.58 18.07 29.03
CA VAL A 528 -19.53 17.02 29.41
C VAL A 528 -20.91 17.63 29.62
N SER A 529 -21.96 17.00 29.11
CA SER A 529 -23.34 17.41 29.28
C SER A 529 -24.25 16.24 29.64
N SER A 530 -25.27 16.51 30.45
CA SER A 530 -26.32 15.55 30.75
C SER A 530 -27.54 16.27 31.31
N ALA A 531 -28.74 15.83 30.95
CA ALA A 531 -29.98 16.25 31.60
C ALA A 531 -30.02 15.87 33.09
N SER A 532 -29.16 14.93 33.51
CA SER A 532 -29.03 14.51 34.91
C SER A 532 -28.08 15.41 35.71
N MET A 533 -27.41 16.36 35.07
CA MET A 533 -26.51 17.30 35.74
C MET A 533 -27.25 18.55 36.19
N SER A 534 -26.93 19.02 37.40
CA SER A 534 -27.55 20.23 37.98
C SER A 534 -27.31 21.49 37.12
N ALA A 535 -26.13 21.57 36.50
CA ALA A 535 -25.72 22.67 35.62
C ALA A 535 -25.99 22.39 34.14
N GLY A 536 -26.53 21.23 33.78
CA GLY A 536 -26.74 20.76 32.40
C GLY A 536 -25.47 20.45 31.60
N SER A 537 -24.36 21.16 31.84
CA SER A 537 -23.04 20.88 31.27
C SER A 537 -21.89 21.43 32.11
N ARG A 538 -20.66 20.92 31.90
CA ARG A 538 -19.43 21.35 32.56
C ARG A 538 -18.22 21.22 31.63
N ILE A 539 -17.26 22.13 31.79
CA ILE A 539 -15.97 22.10 31.08
C ILE A 539 -14.96 21.29 31.91
N CYS A 540 -14.27 20.37 31.26
CA CYS A 540 -13.20 19.54 31.83
C CYS A 540 -11.83 20.26 31.75
N ASP A 541 -10.77 19.64 32.27
CA ASP A 541 -9.42 20.16 32.15
C ASP A 541 -8.98 20.25 30.67
N ALA A 542 -8.30 21.34 30.32
CA ALA A 542 -7.83 21.57 28.97
C ALA A 542 -6.65 20.64 28.62
N MET A 543 -6.75 19.94 27.48
CA MET A 543 -5.64 19.14 26.98
C MET A 543 -4.61 20.04 26.29
N THR A 544 -3.42 20.16 26.88
CA THR A 544 -2.31 20.95 26.30
C THR A 544 -1.27 20.11 25.55
N THR A 545 -1.41 18.78 25.60
CA THR A 545 -0.50 17.84 24.92
C THR A 545 -0.81 17.78 23.43
N ARG A 546 0.23 17.81 22.59
CA ARG A 546 0.10 17.65 21.14
C ARG A 546 0.19 16.17 20.77
N LEU A 547 -0.90 15.59 20.29
CA LEU A 547 -0.95 14.19 19.88
C LEU A 547 -0.48 14.04 18.43
N LYS A 548 0.48 13.14 18.21
CA LYS A 548 0.81 12.65 16.86
C LYS A 548 -0.31 11.75 16.33
N ALA A 549 -0.26 11.47 15.03
CA ALA A 549 -1.11 10.48 14.40
C ALA A 549 -1.09 9.15 15.18
N GLY A 550 -2.28 8.65 15.54
CA GLY A 550 -2.49 7.43 16.31
C GLY A 550 -2.25 7.53 17.82
N GLU A 551 -1.75 8.66 18.33
CA GLU A 551 -1.44 8.85 19.76
C GLU A 551 -2.69 9.18 20.57
N SER A 552 -2.65 8.95 21.89
CA SER A 552 -3.77 9.23 22.80
C SER A 552 -3.31 9.93 24.07
N ALA A 553 -4.19 10.75 24.64
CA ALA A 553 -4.01 11.34 25.97
C ALA A 553 -5.27 11.15 26.82
N THR A 554 -5.08 11.14 28.13
CA THR A 554 -6.16 11.05 29.11
C THR A 554 -6.30 12.36 29.86
N ILE A 555 -7.53 12.85 30.00
CA ILE A 555 -7.88 13.97 30.87
C ILE A 555 -8.85 13.48 31.95
N ASP A 556 -8.74 14.06 33.14
CA ASP A 556 -9.70 13.88 34.20
C ASP A 556 -10.74 15.02 34.12
N CYS A 557 -12.00 14.69 34.39
CA CYS A 557 -13.12 15.61 34.37
C CYS A 557 -13.94 15.42 35.64
N SER A 558 -13.63 16.23 36.65
CA SER A 558 -14.33 16.18 37.93
C SER A 558 -15.64 16.96 37.86
N ILE A 559 -16.76 16.25 37.86
CA ILE A 559 -18.09 16.86 37.96
C ILE A 559 -18.62 16.85 39.40
N ALA A 560 -18.09 15.98 40.27
CA ALA A 560 -18.38 15.90 41.69
C ALA A 560 -19.89 15.95 42.01
N GLN A 561 -20.70 15.22 41.24
CA GLN A 561 -22.15 15.26 41.35
C GLN A 561 -22.71 13.91 41.80
N LYS A 562 -23.65 13.93 42.75
CA LYS A 562 -24.45 12.75 43.11
C LYS A 562 -25.61 12.58 42.14
N LEU A 563 -25.80 11.36 41.67
CA LEU A 563 -26.87 11.00 40.73
C LEU A 563 -27.96 10.20 41.44
N SER A 564 -29.19 10.32 40.94
CA SER A 564 -30.30 9.48 41.42
C SER A 564 -30.10 8.02 41.00
N LYS A 565 -30.89 7.09 41.56
CA LYS A 565 -30.90 5.72 41.07
C LYS A 565 -31.39 5.68 39.62
N GLY A 566 -30.68 4.96 38.76
CA GLY A 566 -31.12 4.68 37.39
C GLY A 566 -30.02 4.88 36.37
N SER A 567 -30.45 4.94 35.12
CA SER A 567 -29.60 5.09 33.95
C SER A 567 -29.45 6.57 33.59
N HIS A 568 -28.23 7.07 33.58
CA HIS A 568 -27.90 8.46 33.29
C HIS A 568 -27.06 8.56 32.01
N ASN A 569 -27.59 9.21 30.97
CA ASN A 569 -26.84 9.40 29.73
C ASN A 569 -25.97 10.67 29.82
N PHE A 570 -24.70 10.56 29.52
CA PHE A 570 -23.73 11.65 29.45
C PHE A 570 -23.17 11.76 28.05
N THR A 571 -23.10 12.98 27.54
CA THR A 571 -22.48 13.29 26.24
C THR A 571 -21.19 14.07 26.49
N PHE A 572 -20.12 13.62 25.85
CA PHE A 572 -18.79 14.23 25.90
C PHE A 572 -18.47 14.76 24.52
N LEU A 573 -17.94 15.98 24.45
CA LEU A 573 -17.52 16.63 23.22
C LEU A 573 -16.09 17.11 23.39
N VAL A 574 -15.14 16.48 22.72
CA VAL A 574 -13.77 16.99 22.62
C VAL A 574 -13.74 18.15 21.62
N ASP A 575 -12.78 19.05 21.80
CA ASP A 575 -12.71 20.34 21.11
C ASP A 575 -14.05 21.11 21.04
N SER A 576 -14.76 21.15 22.17
CA SER A 576 -16.07 21.79 22.27
C SER A 576 -16.12 23.30 21.97
N SER A 577 -14.96 23.93 21.74
CA SER A 577 -14.82 25.32 21.33
C SER A 577 -14.36 25.47 19.88
N ASN A 578 -14.31 24.36 19.12
CA ASN A 578 -13.96 24.28 17.70
C ASN A 578 -12.67 25.04 17.36
N ARG A 579 -11.61 24.77 18.15
CA ARG A 579 -10.33 25.49 18.12
C ARG A 579 -9.28 24.79 17.29
N LEU A 580 -9.50 23.53 16.96
CA LEU A 580 -8.67 22.71 16.10
C LEU A 580 -9.49 22.39 14.86
N ALA A 581 -8.94 22.68 13.68
CA ALA A 581 -9.53 22.16 12.45
C ALA A 581 -9.14 20.68 12.34
N GLU A 582 -10.15 19.83 12.15
CA GLU A 582 -10.01 18.39 12.10
C GLU A 582 -10.59 17.80 10.82
N SER A 583 -10.05 16.67 10.36
CA SER A 583 -10.53 16.03 9.12
C SER A 583 -11.99 15.60 9.20
N ASN A 584 -12.53 15.44 10.41
CA ASN A 584 -13.92 15.12 10.65
C ASN A 584 -14.46 15.73 11.95
N GLU A 585 -15.01 16.94 11.88
CA GLU A 585 -15.62 17.61 13.06
C GLU A 585 -16.85 16.89 13.66
N SER A 586 -17.39 15.87 12.99
CA SER A 586 -18.60 15.17 13.44
C SER A 586 -18.33 13.97 14.36
N ASN A 587 -17.08 13.51 14.49
CA ASN A 587 -16.73 12.33 15.29
C ASN A 587 -16.15 12.67 16.69
N ASN A 588 -16.17 13.96 17.06
CA ASN A 588 -15.66 14.48 18.34
C ASN A 588 -16.59 14.22 19.54
N GLN A 589 -17.76 13.63 19.28
CA GLN A 589 -18.78 13.36 20.29
C GLN A 589 -18.82 11.89 20.71
N PHE A 590 -18.93 11.64 22.02
CA PHE A 590 -19.11 10.31 22.59
C PHE A 590 -20.20 10.33 23.64
N SER A 591 -21.12 9.37 23.62
CA SER A 591 -22.15 9.23 24.65
C SER A 591 -21.94 7.98 25.49
N LYS A 592 -22.08 8.11 26.81
CA LYS A 592 -21.97 7.02 27.77
C LYS A 592 -23.16 6.98 28.70
N ILE A 593 -23.76 5.80 28.82
CA ILE A 593 -24.74 5.50 29.85
C ILE A 593 -24.01 5.10 31.13
N VAL A 594 -24.31 5.80 32.22
CA VAL A 594 -23.82 5.55 33.56
C VAL A 594 -24.96 4.97 34.41
N GLN A 595 -24.76 3.77 34.94
CA GLN A 595 -25.73 3.13 35.82
C GLN A 595 -25.44 3.49 37.28
N VAL A 596 -26.46 3.96 37.99
CA VAL A 596 -26.38 4.35 39.39
C VAL A 596 -27.36 3.50 40.19
N SER A 597 -26.83 2.70 41.10
CA SER A 597 -27.62 1.77 41.90
C SER A 597 -28.13 2.42 43.19
N SER A 598 -29.33 2.05 43.64
CA SER A 598 -29.73 2.36 45.02
C SER A 598 -28.90 1.48 45.92
N GLY A 599 -28.08 2.11 46.77
CA GLY A 599 -27.34 1.38 47.79
C GLY A 599 -28.28 0.49 48.61
N VAL A 600 -27.91 -0.78 48.74
CA VAL A 600 -28.57 -1.93 49.40
C VAL A 600 -29.53 -2.73 48.49
N ALA A 601 -29.37 -4.03 48.20
CA ALA A 601 -28.32 -5.03 48.47
C ALA A 601 -28.01 -5.73 47.14
N VAL A 602 -26.74 -5.87 46.80
CA VAL A 602 -26.29 -6.52 45.57
C VAL A 602 -26.55 -8.02 45.70
N GLN A 603 -27.11 -8.63 44.67
CA GLN A 603 -27.08 -10.09 44.55
C GLN A 603 -25.66 -10.47 44.16
N ASN A 604 -25.03 -11.39 44.90
CA ASN A 604 -23.67 -11.85 44.64
C ASN A 604 -23.51 -12.28 43.18
N ASP A 605 -22.74 -11.54 42.39
CA ASP A 605 -22.36 -11.89 41.04
C ASP A 605 -21.01 -12.62 41.09
N PRO A 606 -20.91 -13.86 40.56
CA PRO A 606 -19.64 -14.58 40.59
C PRO A 606 -18.67 -14.01 39.56
N ILE A 607 -17.41 -13.83 39.95
CA ILE A 607 -16.31 -13.43 39.06
C ILE A 607 -16.35 -14.20 37.74
N SER A 608 -16.19 -13.48 36.64
CA SER A 608 -16.15 -14.04 35.30
C SER A 608 -14.77 -13.90 34.67
N GLY A 609 -14.44 -14.78 33.72
CA GLY A 609 -13.20 -14.65 32.97
C GLY A 609 -13.22 -15.38 31.63
N THR A 610 -12.47 -14.86 30.68
CA THR A 610 -12.25 -15.47 29.36
C THR A 610 -10.81 -15.94 29.23
N PHE A 611 -10.61 -17.03 28.47
CA PHE A 611 -9.30 -17.60 28.24
C PHE A 611 -9.06 -17.90 26.76
N SER A 612 -7.96 -17.37 26.23
CA SER A 612 -7.58 -17.52 24.83
C SER A 612 -6.09 -17.77 24.66
N THR A 613 -5.71 -18.23 23.46
CA THR A 613 -4.32 -18.45 23.04
C THR A 613 -4.07 -17.71 21.72
N SER A 614 -2.85 -17.22 21.52
CA SER A 614 -2.44 -16.58 20.26
C SER A 614 -2.31 -17.56 19.09
N ALA A 615 -2.20 -18.86 19.37
CA ALA A 615 -2.10 -19.90 18.36
C ALA A 615 -2.70 -21.22 18.88
N ASN A 616 -3.45 -21.91 18.01
CA ASN A 616 -4.00 -23.24 18.30
C ASN A 616 -3.04 -24.38 17.89
N SER A 617 -1.97 -24.06 17.15
CA SER A 617 -0.89 -24.98 16.81
C SER A 617 0.46 -24.27 16.68
N VAL A 618 1.55 -24.92 17.11
CA VAL A 618 2.95 -24.44 17.01
C VAL A 618 3.93 -25.59 16.77
N THR A 619 5.16 -25.30 16.33
CA THR A 619 6.26 -26.27 16.29
C THR A 619 6.95 -26.33 17.66
N ALA A 620 7.46 -27.50 18.07
CA ALA A 620 8.21 -27.65 19.32
C ALA A 620 9.37 -26.65 19.40
N GLY A 621 9.46 -25.93 20.51
CA GLY A 621 10.39 -24.83 20.73
C GLY A 621 9.85 -23.43 20.42
N ASN A 622 8.83 -23.29 19.56
CA ASN A 622 8.22 -21.99 19.27
C ASN A 622 7.32 -21.53 20.42
N SER A 623 7.32 -20.23 20.69
CA SER A 623 6.50 -19.63 21.74
C SER A 623 5.11 -19.23 21.25
N PHE A 624 4.11 -19.33 22.13
CA PHE A 624 2.77 -18.79 21.97
C PHE A 624 2.32 -18.14 23.28
N THR A 625 1.28 -17.31 23.22
CA THR A 625 0.82 -16.51 24.36
C THR A 625 -0.56 -16.94 24.81
N LEU A 626 -0.66 -17.29 26.10
CA LEU A 626 -1.90 -17.51 26.81
C LEU A 626 -2.40 -16.17 27.36
N LYS A 627 -3.66 -15.81 27.13
CA LYS A 627 -4.26 -14.55 27.60
C LYS A 627 -5.52 -14.84 28.40
N VAL A 628 -5.59 -14.30 29.62
CA VAL A 628 -6.75 -14.36 30.50
C VAL A 628 -7.25 -12.94 30.75
N ALA A 629 -8.55 -12.72 30.60
CA ALA A 629 -9.21 -11.50 31.03
C ALA A 629 -10.27 -11.85 32.08
N ALA A 630 -10.19 -11.22 33.25
CA ALA A 630 -11.09 -11.40 34.38
C ALA A 630 -11.90 -10.13 34.62
N GLN A 631 -13.15 -10.28 35.06
CA GLN A 631 -14.05 -9.18 35.41
C GLN A 631 -14.85 -9.56 36.65
N ASP A 632 -14.90 -8.65 37.61
CA ASP A 632 -15.63 -8.77 38.86
C ASP A 632 -16.03 -7.37 39.33
N ASP A 633 -17.32 -7.16 39.60
CA ASP A 633 -17.87 -5.87 40.03
C ASP A 633 -17.31 -5.41 41.39
N GLN A 634 -16.81 -6.34 42.22
CA GLN A 634 -16.18 -6.06 43.51
C GLN A 634 -14.64 -6.04 43.46
N GLY A 635 -14.07 -6.30 42.28
CA GLY A 635 -12.64 -6.23 42.02
C GLY A 635 -11.97 -7.59 41.84
N VAL A 636 -11.07 -7.67 40.89
CA VAL A 636 -10.30 -8.89 40.63
C VAL A 636 -9.09 -8.94 41.57
N ASP A 637 -8.96 -10.03 42.32
CA ASP A 637 -7.83 -10.32 43.21
C ASP A 637 -6.60 -10.80 42.41
N LYS A 638 -6.76 -11.96 41.75
CA LYS A 638 -5.65 -12.60 41.01
C LYS A 638 -6.14 -13.52 39.90
N ILE A 639 -5.26 -13.78 38.94
CA ILE A 639 -5.46 -14.77 37.88
C ILE A 639 -4.48 -15.92 38.09
N LYS A 640 -4.93 -17.15 37.87
CA LYS A 640 -4.05 -18.33 37.83
C LYS A 640 -4.12 -19.03 36.48
N ILE A 641 -2.96 -19.32 35.91
CA ILE A 641 -2.81 -20.09 34.66
C ILE A 641 -2.05 -21.37 34.97
N TYR A 642 -2.57 -22.51 34.53
CA TYR A 642 -1.92 -23.81 34.65
C TYR A 642 -1.13 -24.13 33.38
N TYR A 643 0.20 -24.17 33.50
CA TYR A 643 1.12 -24.58 32.45
C TYR A 643 2.34 -25.26 33.07
N LYS A 644 3.06 -26.08 32.29
CA LYS A 644 4.26 -26.82 32.75
C LYS A 644 4.06 -27.60 34.06
N GLY A 645 2.85 -28.12 34.28
CA GLY A 645 2.50 -28.94 35.45
C GLY A 645 2.24 -28.17 36.75
N ALA A 646 2.19 -26.84 36.72
CA ALA A 646 1.96 -26.02 37.91
C ALA A 646 0.97 -24.87 37.66
N TRP A 647 0.32 -24.40 38.74
CA TRP A 647 -0.47 -23.17 38.72
C TRP A 647 0.44 -21.96 38.97
N HIS A 648 0.47 -21.04 38.03
CA HIS A 648 1.18 -19.77 38.15
C HIS A 648 0.20 -18.66 38.45
N THR A 649 0.52 -17.83 39.45
CA THR A 649 -0.36 -16.76 39.94
C THR A 649 0.13 -15.41 39.43
N PHE A 650 -0.80 -14.61 38.94
CA PHE A 650 -0.60 -13.26 38.45
C PHE A 650 -1.49 -12.33 39.27
N GLU A 651 -0.86 -11.49 40.10
CA GLU A 651 -1.56 -10.52 40.93
C GLU A 651 -2.11 -9.37 40.07
N CYS A 652 -3.31 -8.91 40.38
CA CYS A 652 -3.93 -7.73 39.78
C CYS A 652 -3.64 -6.52 40.68
N GLU A 653 -3.20 -5.39 40.11
CA GLU A 653 -2.72 -4.24 40.89
C GLU A 653 -3.90 -3.45 41.48
N GLY A 654 -4.34 -3.86 42.67
CA GLY A 654 -5.45 -3.25 43.41
C GLY A 654 -6.84 -3.79 43.01
N GLN A 655 -7.89 -3.35 43.72
CA GLN A 655 -9.29 -3.74 43.51
C GLN A 655 -9.86 -3.17 42.19
N GLN A 656 -9.24 -3.48 41.05
CA GLN A 656 -9.75 -3.12 39.74
C GLN A 656 -10.83 -4.10 39.30
N ILE A 657 -11.94 -3.59 38.78
CA ILE A 657 -13.07 -4.42 38.32
C ILE A 657 -12.77 -5.29 37.09
N SER A 658 -11.61 -5.10 36.48
CA SER A 658 -11.13 -5.95 35.39
C SER A 658 -9.61 -6.12 35.45
N CYS A 659 -9.13 -7.27 35.03
CA CYS A 659 -7.71 -7.58 34.99
C CYS A 659 -7.37 -8.46 33.80
N VAL A 660 -6.36 -8.08 33.03
CA VAL A 660 -5.88 -8.86 31.89
C VAL A 660 -4.43 -9.23 32.10
N LYS A 661 -4.13 -10.53 32.01
CA LYS A 661 -2.77 -11.05 32.11
C LYS A 661 -2.49 -11.97 30.94
N SER A 662 -1.25 -11.92 30.47
CA SER A 662 -0.75 -12.79 29.42
C SER A 662 0.52 -13.49 29.87
N GLN A 663 0.72 -14.71 29.39
CA GLN A 663 1.92 -15.49 29.62
C GLN A 663 2.37 -16.14 28.32
N THR A 664 3.57 -15.81 27.88
CA THR A 664 4.23 -16.45 26.74
C THR A 664 4.93 -17.72 27.21
N ILE A 665 4.66 -18.85 26.54
CA ILE A 665 5.22 -20.16 26.84
C ILE A 665 5.65 -20.88 25.56
N SER A 666 6.51 -21.87 25.69
CA SER A 666 6.87 -22.82 24.64
C SER A 666 6.92 -24.23 25.22
N GLU A 667 6.62 -25.22 24.36
CA GLU A 667 6.70 -26.64 24.68
C GLU A 667 7.80 -27.30 23.83
N SER A 668 8.66 -28.09 24.49
CA SER A 668 9.83 -28.71 23.86
C SER A 668 9.53 -30.07 23.23
N SER A 669 8.35 -30.63 23.47
CA SER A 669 7.99 -31.98 23.02
C SER A 669 6.69 -31.94 22.21
N ALA A 670 6.62 -32.76 21.16
CA ALA A 670 5.41 -32.88 20.36
C ALA A 670 4.24 -33.44 21.20
N GLY A 671 3.05 -32.90 21.01
CA GLY A 671 1.87 -33.33 21.74
C GLY A 671 0.76 -32.29 21.74
N THR A 672 -0.41 -32.69 22.24
CA THR A 672 -1.53 -31.77 22.45
C THR A 672 -1.57 -31.37 23.92
N TYR A 673 -1.33 -30.11 24.21
CA TYR A 673 -1.23 -29.59 25.57
C TYR A 673 -2.48 -28.80 25.94
N PRO A 674 -3.23 -29.24 26.97
CA PRO A 674 -4.30 -28.43 27.54
C PRO A 674 -3.74 -27.44 28.57
N TYR A 675 -4.17 -26.19 28.47
CA TYR A 675 -3.91 -25.15 29.46
C TYR A 675 -5.20 -24.79 30.15
N TYR A 676 -5.16 -24.45 31.44
CA TYR A 676 -6.33 -24.10 32.23
C TYR A 676 -6.14 -22.73 32.84
N ALA A 677 -7.24 -22.00 33.07
CA ALA A 677 -7.20 -20.73 33.78
C ALA A 677 -8.31 -20.65 34.83
N LYS A 678 -7.99 -19.97 35.93
CA LYS A 678 -8.92 -19.64 37.02
C LYS A 678 -8.77 -18.17 37.38
N VAL A 679 -9.88 -17.54 37.72
CA VAL A 679 -9.95 -16.14 38.12
C VAL A 679 -10.43 -16.05 39.56
N TYR A 680 -9.87 -15.13 40.33
CA TYR A 680 -10.20 -14.88 41.74
C TYR A 680 -10.60 -13.43 41.90
N GLY A 681 -11.72 -13.22 42.58
CA GLY A 681 -12.37 -11.95 42.81
C GLY A 681 -12.71 -11.77 44.29
N TYR A 682 -13.50 -10.75 44.59
CA TYR A 682 -14.02 -10.49 45.92
C TYR A 682 -15.54 -10.62 45.91
N ASP A 683 -16.11 -11.32 46.90
CA ASP A 683 -17.55 -11.28 47.12
C ASP A 683 -17.96 -9.93 47.74
N LEU A 684 -19.26 -9.72 47.89
CA LEU A 684 -19.81 -8.51 48.51
C LEU A 684 -19.37 -8.25 49.95
N ASN A 685 -18.81 -9.26 50.64
CA ASN A 685 -18.27 -9.15 51.99
C ASN A 685 -16.75 -8.96 52.00
N GLY A 686 -16.12 -8.87 50.82
CA GLY A 686 -14.66 -8.78 50.66
C GLY A 686 -13.94 -10.10 50.88
N ASN A 687 -14.64 -11.24 50.92
CA ASN A 687 -13.99 -12.55 50.92
C ASN A 687 -13.57 -12.91 49.50
N SER A 688 -12.48 -13.67 49.36
CA SER A 688 -12.08 -14.14 48.03
C SER A 688 -13.08 -15.17 47.49
N GLU A 689 -13.58 -14.93 46.29
CA GLU A 689 -14.30 -15.91 45.48
C GLU A 689 -13.51 -16.29 44.23
N SER A 690 -13.88 -17.40 43.57
CA SER A 690 -13.16 -17.89 42.40
C SER A 690 -14.06 -18.60 41.42
N ASN A 691 -13.73 -18.47 40.13
CA ASN A 691 -14.42 -19.16 39.06
C ASN A 691 -13.44 -19.70 38.00
N ASN A 692 -13.88 -20.69 37.24
CA ASN A 692 -13.14 -21.12 36.04
C ASN A 692 -13.42 -20.12 34.92
N THR A 693 -12.46 -19.92 34.03
CA THR A 693 -12.72 -19.14 32.81
C THR A 693 -13.71 -19.85 31.89
N ASN A 694 -14.30 -19.12 30.95
CA ASN A 694 -15.06 -19.66 29.82
C ASN A 694 -14.37 -19.25 28.50
N PRO A 695 -13.79 -20.19 27.72
CA PRO A 695 -13.70 -21.63 28.00
C PRO A 695 -12.80 -21.94 29.22
N SER A 696 -13.03 -23.08 29.87
CA SER A 696 -12.29 -23.52 31.08
C SER A 696 -10.86 -24.00 30.78
N TYR A 697 -10.57 -24.25 29.51
CA TYR A 697 -9.25 -24.57 29.00
C TYR A 697 -9.12 -24.20 27.52
N VAL A 698 -7.89 -24.01 27.07
CA VAL A 698 -7.53 -23.95 25.64
C VAL A 698 -6.58 -25.11 25.32
N ARG A 699 -6.54 -25.54 24.06
CA ARG A 699 -5.62 -26.60 23.60
C ARG A 699 -4.68 -26.04 22.55
N VAL A 700 -3.40 -26.38 22.67
CA VAL A 700 -2.39 -26.09 21.65
C VAL A 700 -1.77 -27.38 21.16
N VAL A 701 -1.79 -27.60 19.84
CA VAL A 701 -1.14 -28.74 19.20
C VAL A 701 0.31 -28.37 18.88
N VAL A 702 1.26 -29.07 19.51
CA VAL A 702 2.69 -28.88 19.29
C VAL A 702 3.18 -29.99 18.37
N SER A 703 3.53 -29.63 17.15
CA SER A 703 4.14 -30.55 16.19
C SER A 703 5.61 -30.77 16.54
N ALA A 704 6.12 -31.98 16.32
CA ALA A 704 7.54 -32.27 16.52
C ALA A 704 8.40 -31.29 15.71
N SER A 705 9.42 -30.71 16.34
CA SER A 705 10.49 -30.07 15.60
C SER A 705 11.13 -31.16 14.74
N ILE A 706 11.05 -31.00 13.42
CA ILE A 706 11.84 -31.82 12.51
C ILE A 706 13.29 -31.43 12.82
N ALA A 707 14.06 -32.34 13.43
CA ALA A 707 15.49 -32.11 13.59
C ALA A 707 16.05 -31.85 12.19
N ALA A 708 16.67 -30.68 12.00
CA ALA A 708 17.35 -30.38 10.75
C ALA A 708 18.41 -31.46 10.54
N THR A 709 18.28 -32.23 9.46
CA THR A 709 19.33 -33.13 9.03
C THR A 709 20.07 -32.41 7.91
N CYS A 710 21.22 -31.84 8.26
CA CYS A 710 22.14 -31.31 7.27
C CYS A 710 22.89 -32.47 6.59
N THR A 711 23.00 -32.42 5.27
CA THR A 711 23.82 -33.31 4.46
C THR A 711 24.95 -32.51 3.84
N ASP A 712 26.17 -32.97 4.07
CA ASP A 712 27.43 -32.41 3.58
C ASP A 712 27.94 -33.31 2.46
N SER A 713 28.23 -32.74 1.29
CA SER A 713 28.55 -33.51 0.09
C SER A 713 29.98 -34.03 0.01
N ASP A 714 30.91 -33.57 0.85
CA ASP A 714 32.31 -34.01 0.86
C ASP A 714 32.83 -34.47 2.23
N GLY A 715 31.92 -34.52 3.22
CA GLY A 715 32.08 -35.30 4.44
C GLY A 715 32.53 -34.49 5.65
N GLY A 716 32.23 -33.19 5.69
CA GLY A 716 32.62 -32.29 6.78
C GLY A 716 33.69 -31.30 6.29
N ALA A 717 34.60 -30.90 7.17
CA ALA A 717 35.66 -29.97 6.79
C ALA A 717 36.71 -30.66 5.90
N ASN A 718 36.53 -30.61 4.58
CA ASN A 718 37.36 -31.25 3.56
C ASN A 718 37.89 -30.24 2.53
N TYR A 719 38.95 -29.54 2.93
CA TYR A 719 39.54 -28.45 2.15
C TYR A 719 40.11 -28.83 0.77
N SER A 720 40.06 -30.09 0.34
CA SER A 720 40.65 -30.59 -0.91
C SER A 720 39.61 -31.02 -1.95
N VAL A 721 38.32 -31.07 -1.56
CA VAL A 721 37.20 -31.45 -2.42
C VAL A 721 36.19 -30.32 -2.36
N LYS A 722 35.51 -30.02 -3.46
CA LYS A 722 34.50 -28.96 -3.44
C LYS A 722 33.19 -29.56 -2.91
N GLY A 723 32.80 -29.11 -1.74
CA GLY A 723 31.62 -29.49 -1.01
C GLY A 723 30.51 -28.46 -0.99
N SER A 724 29.40 -28.90 -0.40
CA SER A 724 28.20 -28.13 -0.13
C SER A 724 27.47 -28.76 1.04
N SER A 725 26.84 -27.94 1.86
CA SER A 725 25.99 -28.39 2.96
C SER A 725 24.55 -27.93 2.75
N SER A 726 23.60 -28.85 2.90
CA SER A 726 22.18 -28.64 2.61
C SER A 726 21.29 -29.13 3.75
N SER A 727 20.24 -28.38 4.09
CA SER A 727 19.29 -28.73 5.17
C SER A 727 18.07 -29.45 4.61
N SER A 728 17.53 -30.40 5.38
CA SER A 728 16.21 -31.00 5.12
C SER A 728 15.02 -30.11 5.51
N VAL A 729 15.29 -28.94 6.12
CA VAL A 729 14.26 -27.98 6.57
C VAL A 729 14.01 -26.93 5.49
N SER A 730 12.74 -26.78 5.10
CA SER A 730 12.29 -25.78 4.14
C SER A 730 12.52 -24.36 4.67
N GLY A 731 13.18 -23.50 3.89
CA GLY A 731 13.50 -22.10 4.23
C GLY A 731 14.91 -21.86 4.78
N VAL A 732 15.74 -22.90 4.95
CA VAL A 732 17.16 -22.77 5.30
C VAL A 732 18.01 -22.90 4.03
N GLU A 733 18.67 -21.82 3.62
CA GLU A 733 19.54 -21.83 2.43
C GLU A 733 20.78 -22.71 2.65
N GLY A 734 21.10 -23.55 1.66
CA GLY A 734 22.33 -24.35 1.65
C GLY A 734 23.58 -23.49 1.47
N ARG A 735 24.74 -24.06 1.78
CA ARG A 735 26.05 -23.41 1.62
C ARG A 735 26.92 -24.23 0.67
N ILE A 736 27.87 -23.57 0.02
CA ILE A 736 28.84 -24.18 -0.88
C ILE A 736 30.23 -23.67 -0.55
N ASP A 737 31.23 -24.51 -0.76
CA ASP A 737 32.62 -24.11 -0.57
C ASP A 737 33.01 -22.99 -1.50
N CYS A 738 33.65 -21.97 -0.93
CA CYS A 738 34.00 -20.80 -1.70
C CYS A 738 35.30 -20.15 -1.24
N CYS A 739 36.06 -19.65 -2.22
CA CYS A 739 37.22 -18.83 -1.94
C CYS A 739 36.81 -17.39 -1.64
N LYS A 740 37.52 -16.73 -0.73
CA LYS A 740 37.35 -15.29 -0.41
C LYS A 740 38.68 -14.55 -0.38
N LEU A 741 38.63 -13.25 -0.68
CA LEU A 741 39.79 -12.34 -0.68
C LEU A 741 40.12 -11.79 0.71
N GLU A 742 39.12 -11.61 1.56
CA GLU A 742 39.24 -10.99 2.88
C GLU A 742 38.64 -11.89 3.97
N TYR A 743 39.03 -11.61 5.22
CA TYR A 743 38.75 -12.41 6.41
C TYR A 743 38.08 -11.54 7.47
N SER A 744 36.96 -12.01 8.04
CA SER A 744 36.09 -11.17 8.88
C SER A 744 35.63 -11.75 10.23
N THR A 745 36.03 -12.99 10.56
CA THR A 745 35.69 -13.70 11.83
C THR A 745 36.90 -14.48 12.33
N ASN A 746 36.95 -15.02 13.56
CA ASN A 746 38.17 -15.74 14.03
C ASN A 746 38.38 -17.09 13.31
N MET A 747 39.63 -17.57 13.28
CA MET A 747 40.05 -18.70 12.44
C MET A 747 39.62 -19.99 13.14
N GLY A 748 38.71 -20.75 12.52
CA GLY A 748 38.10 -21.94 13.11
C GLY A 748 36.73 -21.73 13.76
N ASP A 749 36.14 -20.53 13.72
CA ASP A 749 34.76 -20.31 14.22
C ASP A 749 33.71 -20.88 13.24
N SER A 750 32.72 -21.59 13.77
CA SER A 750 31.49 -21.94 13.05
C SER A 750 30.53 -20.74 13.07
N VAL A 751 30.30 -20.11 11.92
CA VAL A 751 29.51 -18.87 11.84
C VAL A 751 28.10 -19.18 11.32
N ASN A 752 27.12 -19.18 12.23
CA ASN A 752 25.76 -19.62 11.88
C ASN A 752 25.00 -18.69 10.94
N HIS A 753 25.37 -17.43 10.82
CA HIS A 753 24.83 -16.49 9.82
C HIS A 753 25.91 -15.47 9.46
N ILE A 754 26.36 -15.45 8.20
CA ILE A 754 27.22 -14.38 7.69
C ILE A 754 26.31 -13.32 7.06
N GLY A 755 26.00 -12.27 7.83
CA GLY A 755 25.74 -10.94 7.26
C GLY A 755 26.97 -10.42 6.50
N PRO A 756 26.93 -9.24 5.85
CA PRO A 756 27.74 -8.85 4.67
C PRO A 756 29.28 -8.92 4.76
N GLY A 757 29.88 -9.33 5.88
CA GLY A 757 31.31 -9.16 6.18
C GLY A 757 32.29 -10.07 5.43
N GLY A 758 31.89 -10.99 4.56
CA GLY A 758 32.82 -11.92 3.89
C GLY A 758 33.13 -11.64 2.42
N GLY A 759 32.46 -10.67 1.79
CA GLY A 759 32.52 -10.45 0.34
C GLY A 759 31.88 -11.60 -0.48
N ALA A 760 31.83 -11.47 -1.82
CA ALA A 760 31.31 -12.51 -2.72
C ALA A 760 32.30 -13.67 -2.89
N CYS A 761 31.80 -14.85 -3.30
CA CYS A 761 32.67 -15.97 -3.68
C CYS A 761 33.53 -15.56 -4.87
N VAL A 762 34.84 -15.79 -4.79
CA VAL A 762 35.78 -15.53 -5.88
C VAL A 762 36.34 -16.84 -6.42
N SER A 763 36.81 -16.82 -7.66
CA SER A 763 37.44 -17.98 -8.29
C SER A 763 38.81 -18.30 -7.68
N THR A 764 39.50 -17.31 -7.11
CA THR A 764 40.78 -17.50 -6.39
C THR A 764 40.88 -16.55 -5.21
N GLY A 765 41.46 -17.00 -4.09
CA GLY A 765 41.67 -16.18 -2.90
C GLY A 765 42.49 -16.90 -1.83
N PRO A 766 43.02 -16.22 -0.81
CA PRO A 766 43.84 -16.84 0.24
C PRO A 766 43.04 -17.72 1.22
N TYR A 767 41.72 -17.52 1.35
CA TYR A 767 40.88 -18.21 2.31
C TYR A 767 39.83 -19.08 1.63
N LEU A 768 39.58 -20.25 2.19
CA LEU A 768 38.48 -21.15 1.88
C LEU A 768 37.43 -21.07 2.99
N TYR A 769 36.21 -20.76 2.61
CA TYR A 769 35.03 -20.84 3.46
C TYR A 769 34.37 -22.16 3.11
N GLU A 770 34.63 -23.14 3.96
CA GLU A 770 34.22 -24.54 3.82
C GLU A 770 32.80 -24.71 4.37
N ALA A 771 31.88 -25.19 3.55
CA ALA A 771 30.48 -25.41 3.89
C ALA A 771 30.30 -26.76 4.57
N ILE A 772 30.09 -26.73 5.90
CA ILE A 772 29.96 -27.93 6.72
C ILE A 772 28.58 -28.02 7.37
N CYS A 773 28.22 -29.19 7.90
CA CYS A 773 27.08 -29.31 8.81
C CYS A 773 27.45 -28.89 10.23
N GLY A 774 26.73 -27.91 10.77
CA GLY A 774 26.88 -27.42 12.14
C GLY A 774 26.36 -28.42 13.17
N THR A 775 26.77 -28.24 14.43
CA THR A 775 26.32 -29.08 15.56
C THR A 775 24.83 -28.94 15.86
N ASP A 776 24.18 -27.91 15.34
CA ASP A 776 22.73 -27.66 15.39
C ASP A 776 21.95 -28.35 14.25
N GLY A 777 22.64 -29.07 13.36
CA GLY A 777 22.04 -29.77 12.23
C GLY A 777 21.75 -28.90 11.02
N ASN A 778 22.25 -27.65 10.97
CA ASN A 778 22.09 -26.73 9.84
C ASN A 778 23.40 -26.50 9.07
N PRO A 779 23.33 -26.11 7.77
CA PRO A 779 24.48 -25.64 7.00
C PRO A 779 25.19 -24.44 7.64
N THR A 780 26.48 -24.60 7.96
CA THR A 780 27.36 -23.54 8.47
C THR A 780 28.64 -23.48 7.65
N THR A 781 29.52 -22.52 7.93
CA THR A 781 30.84 -22.44 7.27
C THR A 781 31.96 -22.35 8.29
N VAL A 782 33.05 -23.06 8.05
CA VAL A 782 34.33 -22.89 8.76
C VAL A 782 35.34 -22.24 7.82
N VAL A 783 36.11 -21.29 8.34
CA VAL A 783 37.11 -20.55 7.55
C VAL A 783 38.48 -21.20 7.72
N TYR A 784 39.13 -21.51 6.60
CA TYR A 784 40.45 -22.10 6.55
C TYR A 784 41.39 -21.30 5.63
N GLN A 785 42.60 -21.01 6.09
CA GLN A 785 43.62 -20.34 5.28
C GLN A 785 44.36 -21.39 4.43
N CYS A 786 44.16 -21.35 3.12
CA CYS A 786 44.78 -22.33 2.22
C CYS A 786 46.28 -22.04 2.06
N PRO A 787 47.17 -23.02 2.35
CA PRO A 787 48.63 -22.81 2.28
C PRO A 787 49.15 -22.32 0.91
N ASN A 788 48.47 -22.65 -0.19
CA ASN A 788 48.84 -22.21 -1.55
C ASN A 788 47.69 -21.47 -2.26
N GLY A 789 46.80 -20.86 -1.47
CA GLY A 789 45.59 -20.24 -1.98
C GLY A 789 44.47 -21.25 -2.24
N CYS A 790 43.26 -20.73 -2.25
CA CYS A 790 42.02 -21.38 -2.64
C CYS A 790 41.75 -21.11 -4.11
N LYS A 791 41.28 -22.12 -4.85
CA LYS A 791 40.78 -21.98 -6.21
C LYS A 791 39.46 -22.75 -6.35
N ASP A 792 38.44 -22.08 -6.89
CA ASP A 792 37.12 -22.63 -7.21
C ASP A 792 36.39 -23.35 -6.06
N GLY A 793 36.70 -22.99 -4.81
CA GLY A 793 36.11 -23.59 -3.60
C GLY A 793 36.90 -24.77 -3.04
N VAL A 794 38.20 -24.91 -3.37
CA VAL A 794 39.10 -25.88 -2.71
C VAL A 794 40.48 -25.27 -2.47
N CYS A 795 41.19 -25.73 -1.45
CA CYS A 795 42.58 -25.38 -1.28
C CYS A 795 43.44 -26.02 -2.36
N VAL A 796 44.31 -25.21 -2.95
CA VAL A 796 45.31 -25.69 -3.88
C VAL A 796 46.30 -26.54 -3.08
N SER A 797 46.21 -27.85 -3.29
CA SER A 797 47.19 -28.78 -2.76
C SER A 797 48.56 -28.37 -3.27
N GLY A 798 49.50 -28.18 -2.34
CA GLY A 798 50.87 -27.82 -2.66
C GLY A 798 51.52 -28.96 -3.40
N THR A 799 51.38 -28.95 -4.72
CA THR A 799 52.24 -29.77 -5.55
C THR A 799 53.59 -29.07 -5.60
N ASN A 800 54.49 -29.57 -4.76
CA ASN A 800 55.89 -29.78 -5.10
C ASN A 800 56.05 -30.63 -6.39
N ALA A 801 55.33 -30.28 -7.46
CA ALA A 801 55.41 -30.83 -8.80
C ALA A 801 55.64 -29.74 -9.86
N ALA A 802 55.57 -28.45 -9.50
CA ALA A 802 56.07 -27.34 -10.33
C ALA A 802 57.55 -27.00 -10.05
N GLN A 803 58.14 -27.50 -8.96
CA GLN A 803 59.57 -27.40 -8.67
C GLN A 803 60.34 -28.73 -8.83
N LYS A 804 59.73 -29.74 -9.46
CA LYS A 804 60.41 -31.01 -9.85
C LYS A 804 60.20 -31.44 -11.30
N LYS A 805 59.75 -30.52 -12.17
CA LYS A 805 59.81 -30.71 -13.64
C LYS A 805 61.05 -30.06 -14.26
N GLY A 806 61.76 -29.19 -13.50
CA GLY A 806 63.05 -28.61 -13.87
C GLY A 806 64.27 -29.48 -13.52
N GLU A 807 64.15 -30.43 -12.59
CA GLU A 807 65.26 -31.33 -12.21
C GLU A 807 65.19 -32.73 -12.85
N LEU A 808 64.03 -33.16 -13.35
CA LEU A 808 63.92 -34.43 -14.08
C LEU A 808 64.47 -34.32 -15.52
N SER A 809 64.53 -33.11 -16.08
CA SER A 809 65.11 -32.86 -17.41
C SER A 809 66.65 -32.87 -17.41
N LEU A 810 67.29 -32.70 -16.25
CA LEU A 810 68.75 -32.72 -16.11
C LEU A 810 69.30 -34.09 -15.67
N MET A 811 68.50 -34.92 -14.99
CA MET A 811 68.89 -36.32 -14.70
C MET A 811 68.81 -37.24 -15.93
N VAL A 812 67.78 -37.09 -16.77
CA VAL A 812 67.59 -37.93 -17.97
C VAL A 812 68.67 -37.66 -19.03
N ALA A 813 69.13 -36.41 -19.18
CA ALA A 813 70.23 -36.06 -20.08
C ALA A 813 71.59 -36.63 -19.61
N SER A 814 71.82 -36.76 -18.31
CA SER A 814 73.07 -37.35 -17.77
C SER A 814 73.11 -38.87 -17.85
N ILE A 815 71.95 -39.54 -17.71
CA ILE A 815 71.82 -41.01 -17.82
C ILE A 815 71.91 -41.45 -19.29
N GLN A 816 71.35 -40.68 -20.23
CA GLN A 816 71.49 -40.94 -21.66
C GLN A 816 72.97 -40.84 -22.12
N ALA A 817 73.70 -39.83 -21.64
CA ALA A 817 75.14 -39.66 -21.94
C ALA A 817 76.03 -40.72 -21.27
N LEU A 818 75.64 -41.25 -20.11
CA LEU A 818 76.35 -42.36 -19.44
C LEU A 818 76.12 -43.70 -20.13
N ILE A 819 74.90 -43.94 -20.63
CA ILE A 819 74.55 -45.14 -21.40
C ILE A 819 75.24 -45.15 -22.77
N GLU A 820 75.32 -44.01 -23.46
CA GLU A 820 76.06 -43.89 -24.73
C GLU A 820 77.57 -44.07 -24.55
N ASN A 821 78.17 -43.57 -23.46
CA ASN A 821 79.58 -43.79 -23.14
C ASN A 821 79.88 -45.24 -22.68
N LEU A 822 78.95 -45.91 -21.99
CA LEU A 822 79.09 -47.33 -21.64
C LEU A 822 78.98 -48.23 -22.88
N LEU A 823 78.06 -47.93 -23.80
CA LEU A 823 77.90 -48.64 -25.08
C LEU A 823 79.14 -48.47 -25.98
N LYS A 824 79.75 -47.27 -25.99
CA LYS A 824 81.00 -47.00 -26.73
C LYS A 824 82.20 -47.74 -26.12
N SER A 825 82.30 -47.79 -24.80
CA SER A 825 83.36 -48.54 -24.09
C SER A 825 83.19 -50.07 -24.22
N LEU A 826 81.95 -50.57 -24.28
CA LEU A 826 81.64 -51.99 -24.55
C LEU A 826 81.92 -52.40 -26.00
N GLN A 827 81.79 -51.48 -26.96
CA GLN A 827 82.17 -51.72 -28.36
C GLN A 827 83.69 -51.71 -28.58
N GLU A 828 84.44 -50.90 -27.82
CA GLU A 828 85.91 -50.89 -27.85
C GLU A 828 86.54 -52.09 -27.14
N MET A 829 85.90 -52.67 -26.12
CA MET A 829 86.34 -53.95 -25.51
C MET A 829 85.99 -55.21 -26.34
N LYS A 830 85.11 -55.07 -27.36
CA LYS A 830 84.66 -56.16 -28.23
C LYS A 830 85.42 -56.22 -29.56
N ARG A 831 86.20 -55.17 -29.86
CA ARG A 831 87.12 -55.06 -30.99
C ARG A 831 88.53 -55.39 -30.52
#